data_AF-A0AAW6E5T6-F1
#
_entry.id   AF-A0AAW6E5T6-F1
#
_cell.length_a   1.000
_cell.length_b   1.000
_cell.length_c   1.000
_cell.angle_alpha   90.00
_cell.angle_beta   90.00
_cell.angle_gamma   90.00
#
_symmetry.space_group_name_H-M   'P 1'
#
loop_
_entity.id
_entity.type
_entity.pdbx_description
1 polymer ?
#
loop_
_entity_poly.entity_id
_entity_poly.type
_entity_poly.pdbx_seq_one_letter_code
_entity_poly.pdbx_strand_id
1 'polypeptide(L)'
;MTITLNADYDVTLNTALLGYVGETNARPVTVEGMEIDGADRYVMTIDYGGSVTYEVDITGGQWTPTADILRSAQTVSCQIAAKKLSGDEYILVKKSRIFRLRIGAAIGDTAVPLPSVAADALDRISAIGEQVEADVARAENAASTAMQAAENAEKSATTAGVSADTATQAASRAETAQASAETSATQADTARQGAETARQQAVTAQNAAKISAAQASTAAQQTEADKTITAGYAKTAKTCADSTAADRQAVQDMATKVTADKATVADHAAKVAEDRTAAETAAQTAQAVADSLPDDYVTAVGKIAENTAEIANVKLTDKELQRRVNALYSIGQGITHQFETDTDTAYQKTVPTGAKLMSVKSIGGHSEVIDGEIVSAGVTEVVEQGRNLFDVEKCAALGLYYGFEIDTNKTLQIALKDEKTCPTNVSFGIVYVHGNTMANWLITSNGVRETITNSRDMTDSTQIMVACYPGNKETMQSIADAFDIMLVDGIYKSDTMPAYAPYHSNVYPIPETIRALPGYGWSAGTARNYVDYENKRYVQCVSSVDLGTLAWSYRPEQQRFYAIADSITGKFSESFGIVPNIVVAKYDIVCFNDITTKTDNMKASAVKTANDYITIRNTAYTDAAAFKQAMSGVILHYELANPIITDISDLIPDDFLRNIEVEAGGSVTFKNSNDNYRIPVPSEEEYVVKLSEVGGTT
;
A
#
# COMPACT_ATOMS: atom_id res chain seq x y z
N MET A 1 -63.69 38.24 -14.18
CA MET A 1 -64.79 37.25 -14.08
C MET A 1 -64.68 36.57 -12.73
N THR A 2 -65.78 36.11 -12.13
CA THR A 2 -65.76 35.41 -10.84
C THR A 2 -66.46 34.07 -10.95
N ILE A 3 -65.77 33.03 -10.49
CA ILE A 3 -66.25 31.65 -10.38
C ILE A 3 -66.39 31.35 -8.89
N THR A 4 -67.60 31.05 -8.42
CA THR A 4 -67.84 30.77 -7.00
C THR A 4 -68.28 29.32 -6.84
N LEU A 5 -67.60 28.58 -5.96
CA LEU A 5 -67.97 27.22 -5.57
C LEU A 5 -68.72 27.24 -4.24
N ASN A 6 -69.82 26.49 -4.16
CA ASN A 6 -70.55 26.29 -2.91
C ASN A 6 -69.97 25.09 -2.11
N ALA A 7 -70.57 24.79 -0.95
CA ALA A 7 -70.12 23.67 -0.11
C ALA A 7 -70.17 22.30 -0.82
N ASP A 8 -71.08 22.12 -1.78
CA ASP A 8 -71.20 20.91 -2.61
C ASP A 8 -70.17 20.89 -3.76
N TYR A 9 -69.39 21.95 -3.92
CA TYR A 9 -68.43 22.17 -5.00
C TYR A 9 -69.09 22.36 -6.39
N ASP A 10 -70.35 22.78 -6.40
CA ASP A 10 -71.06 23.20 -7.59
C ASP A 10 -70.72 24.66 -7.92
N VAL A 11 -70.54 24.92 -9.21
CA VAL A 11 -70.02 26.20 -9.71
C VAL A 11 -71.15 27.15 -10.09
N THR A 12 -71.06 28.38 -9.60
CA THR A 12 -71.87 29.51 -10.05
C THR A 12 -70.97 30.57 -10.66
N LEU A 13 -71.39 31.16 -11.78
CA LEU A 13 -70.60 32.14 -12.53
C LEU A 13 -71.31 33.50 -12.49
N ASN A 14 -70.56 34.58 -12.24
CA ASN A 14 -71.12 35.93 -12.39
C ASN A 14 -71.31 36.34 -13.86
N THR A 15 -70.53 35.76 -14.76
CA THR A 15 -70.68 35.83 -16.22
C THR A 15 -70.10 34.57 -16.84
N ALA A 16 -70.65 34.13 -17.96
CA ALA A 16 -70.09 33.00 -18.72
C ALA A 16 -68.99 33.42 -19.70
N LEU A 17 -68.75 34.73 -19.91
CA LEU A 17 -67.75 35.22 -20.86
C LEU A 17 -66.35 35.22 -20.23
N LEU A 18 -65.44 34.41 -20.78
CA LEU A 18 -64.05 34.31 -20.35
C LEU A 18 -63.17 35.43 -20.93
N GLY A 19 -63.42 35.82 -22.17
CA GLY A 19 -62.68 36.86 -22.90
C GLY A 19 -62.98 36.83 -24.40
N TYR A 20 -62.31 37.67 -25.18
CA TYR A 20 -62.42 37.70 -26.64
C TYR A 20 -61.14 37.20 -27.32
N VAL A 21 -61.28 36.70 -28.55
CA VAL A 21 -60.13 36.14 -29.29
C VAL A 21 -58.99 37.15 -29.43
N GLY A 22 -57.78 36.74 -29.07
CA GLY A 22 -56.56 37.55 -29.23
C GLY A 22 -56.29 38.60 -28.15
N GLU A 23 -57.11 38.66 -27.09
CA GLU A 23 -56.83 39.55 -25.96
C GLU A 23 -55.55 39.11 -25.20
N THR A 24 -54.57 40.02 -25.07
CA THR A 24 -53.28 39.77 -24.38
C THR A 24 -53.23 40.31 -22.95
N ASN A 25 -54.24 41.07 -22.52
CA ASN A 25 -54.43 41.59 -21.16
C ASN A 25 -55.87 41.34 -20.70
N ALA A 26 -56.33 40.10 -20.81
CA ALA A 26 -57.70 39.73 -20.47
C ALA A 26 -58.00 40.03 -18.99
N ARG A 27 -59.28 40.22 -18.66
CA ARG A 27 -59.70 40.47 -17.29
C ARG A 27 -59.39 39.24 -16.42
N PRO A 28 -58.85 39.40 -15.20
CA PRO A 28 -58.58 38.26 -14.34
C PRO A 28 -59.85 37.50 -13.99
N VAL A 29 -59.70 36.19 -13.87
CA VAL A 29 -60.67 35.24 -13.34
C VAL A 29 -60.33 35.02 -11.88
N THR A 30 -61.24 35.42 -10.99
CA THR A 30 -61.16 35.15 -9.56
C THR A 30 -62.00 33.91 -9.25
N VAL A 31 -61.46 32.98 -8.48
CA VAL A 31 -62.13 31.75 -8.06
C VAL A 31 -62.29 31.77 -6.54
N GLU A 32 -63.54 31.76 -6.08
CA GLU A 32 -63.91 31.86 -4.67
C GLU A 32 -64.55 30.56 -4.19
N GLY A 33 -64.37 30.23 -2.91
CA GLY A 33 -64.97 29.04 -2.29
C GLY A 33 -64.36 27.70 -2.75
N MET A 34 -63.18 27.72 -3.40
CA MET A 34 -62.52 26.52 -3.91
C MET A 34 -61.79 25.69 -2.85
N GLU A 35 -61.52 26.27 -1.67
CA GLU A 35 -60.74 25.63 -0.61
C GLU A 35 -61.47 24.41 -0.05
N ILE A 36 -60.78 23.27 -0.01
CA ILE A 36 -61.24 22.02 0.58
C ILE A 36 -60.20 21.56 1.59
N ASP A 37 -60.65 21.16 2.78
CA ASP A 37 -59.77 20.66 3.83
C ASP A 37 -58.95 19.46 3.33
N GLY A 38 -57.63 19.54 3.52
CA GLY A 38 -56.67 18.53 3.06
C GLY A 38 -56.28 18.57 1.57
N ALA A 39 -56.62 19.61 0.80
CA ALA A 39 -56.11 19.80 -0.56
C ALA A 39 -54.99 20.87 -0.63
N ASP A 40 -53.95 20.59 -1.41
CA ASP A 40 -52.73 21.41 -1.54
C ASP A 40 -52.64 22.15 -2.89
N ARG A 41 -53.42 21.73 -3.89
CA ARG A 41 -53.38 22.27 -5.25
C ARG A 41 -54.75 22.30 -5.91
N TYR A 42 -55.04 23.37 -6.64
CA TYR A 42 -56.30 23.55 -7.36
C TYR A 42 -56.04 23.83 -8.84
N VAL A 43 -56.65 23.02 -9.72
CA VAL A 43 -56.44 23.11 -11.17
C VAL A 43 -57.79 23.23 -11.87
N MET A 44 -57.86 24.14 -12.83
CA MET A 44 -58.98 24.23 -13.77
C MET A 44 -58.57 23.65 -15.11
N THR A 45 -59.27 22.62 -15.54
CA THR A 45 -59.12 22.04 -16.88
C THR A 45 -60.09 22.73 -17.84
N ILE A 46 -59.60 23.16 -19.00
CA ILE A 46 -60.37 23.79 -20.07
C ILE A 46 -60.27 22.92 -21.32
N ASP A 47 -61.39 22.31 -21.71
CA ASP A 47 -61.52 21.44 -22.88
C ASP A 47 -62.30 22.15 -23.99
N TYR A 48 -61.73 22.17 -25.19
CA TYR A 48 -62.31 22.76 -26.39
C TYR A 48 -63.23 21.78 -27.16
N GLY A 49 -63.45 20.57 -26.65
CA GLY A 49 -64.28 19.53 -27.26
C GLY A 49 -63.59 18.74 -28.37
N GLY A 50 -62.25 18.77 -28.41
CA GLY A 50 -61.40 18.05 -29.36
C GLY A 50 -60.16 17.49 -28.66
N SER A 51 -59.04 17.32 -29.36
CA SER A 51 -57.78 16.83 -28.76
C SER A 51 -56.97 17.90 -28.01
N VAL A 52 -57.57 19.07 -27.73
CA VAL A 52 -56.86 20.20 -27.09
C VAL A 52 -57.52 20.54 -25.76
N THR A 53 -56.74 20.31 -24.71
CA THR A 53 -57.11 20.57 -23.32
C THR A 53 -56.00 21.35 -22.66
N TYR A 54 -56.36 22.36 -21.87
CA TYR A 54 -55.42 23.12 -21.05
C TYR A 54 -55.67 22.85 -19.59
N GLU A 55 -54.60 22.72 -18.81
CA GLU A 55 -54.65 22.72 -17.35
C GLU A 55 -54.07 24.03 -16.84
N VAL A 56 -54.84 24.72 -16.01
CA VAL A 56 -54.48 26.01 -15.44
C VAL A 56 -54.42 25.87 -13.92
N ASP A 57 -53.28 26.22 -13.35
CA ASP A 57 -53.15 26.29 -11.90
C ASP A 57 -53.87 27.53 -11.37
N ILE A 58 -54.85 27.31 -10.50
CA ILE A 58 -55.66 28.36 -9.88
C ILE A 58 -55.51 28.35 -8.36
N THR A 59 -54.47 27.69 -7.82
CA THR A 59 -54.24 27.56 -6.38
C THR A 59 -54.21 28.91 -5.65
N GLY A 60 -53.73 29.97 -6.32
CA GLY A 60 -53.72 31.34 -5.78
C GLY A 60 -55.07 32.07 -5.81
N GLY A 61 -56.15 31.43 -6.26
CA GLY A 61 -57.52 32.00 -6.28
C GLY A 61 -57.77 33.05 -7.35
N GLN A 62 -56.75 33.44 -8.11
CA GLN A 62 -56.88 34.35 -9.23
C GLN A 62 -55.93 33.95 -10.35
N TRP A 63 -56.43 34.04 -11.59
CA TRP A 63 -55.66 33.73 -12.78
C TRP A 63 -56.10 34.59 -13.97
N THR A 64 -55.19 34.95 -14.86
CA THR A 64 -55.48 35.79 -16.04
C THR A 64 -55.36 34.98 -17.33
N PRO A 65 -56.42 34.89 -18.16
CA PRO A 65 -56.36 34.22 -19.45
C PRO A 65 -55.33 34.83 -20.39
N THR A 66 -54.47 33.98 -20.98
CA THR A 66 -53.52 34.36 -22.02
C THR A 66 -54.15 34.22 -23.41
N ALA A 67 -53.52 34.83 -24.41
CA ALA A 67 -53.97 34.76 -25.81
C ALA A 67 -54.06 33.31 -26.34
N ASP A 68 -53.22 32.40 -25.85
CA ASP A 68 -53.25 30.98 -26.23
C ASP A 68 -54.51 30.25 -25.75
N ILE A 69 -55.07 30.69 -24.62
CA ILE A 69 -56.37 30.20 -24.15
C ILE A 69 -57.48 30.96 -24.89
N LEU A 70 -57.35 32.26 -25.13
CA LEU A 70 -58.32 33.02 -25.93
C LEU A 70 -58.09 32.88 -27.45
N ARG A 71 -57.86 31.64 -27.92
CA ARG A 71 -57.42 31.36 -29.30
C ARG A 71 -58.54 31.26 -30.33
N SER A 72 -59.78 30.98 -29.91
CA SER A 72 -60.89 30.76 -30.84
C SER A 72 -62.24 31.05 -30.18
N ALA A 73 -63.14 31.67 -30.94
CA ALA A 73 -64.46 32.06 -30.46
C ALA A 73 -65.36 30.82 -30.40
N GLN A 74 -65.55 30.27 -29.21
CA GLN A 74 -66.41 29.10 -28.97
C GLN A 74 -66.76 28.95 -27.49
N THR A 75 -67.61 27.96 -27.18
CA THR A 75 -67.91 27.57 -25.80
C THR A 75 -67.01 26.40 -25.42
N VAL A 76 -66.27 26.55 -24.34
CA VAL A 76 -65.37 25.54 -23.78
C VAL A 76 -65.99 24.89 -22.54
N SER A 77 -65.66 23.63 -22.30
CA SER A 77 -66.07 22.89 -21.11
C SER A 77 -64.98 22.97 -20.06
N CYS A 78 -65.33 23.34 -18.85
CA CYS A 78 -64.39 23.53 -17.75
C CYS A 78 -64.75 22.65 -16.56
N GLN A 79 -63.72 22.21 -15.83
CA GLN A 79 -63.87 21.49 -14.57
C GLN A 79 -62.76 21.89 -13.60
N ILE A 80 -63.11 22.11 -12.33
CA ILE A 80 -62.14 22.45 -11.28
C ILE A 80 -61.92 21.23 -10.39
N ALA A 81 -60.66 20.95 -10.06
CA ALA A 81 -60.26 19.84 -9.20
C ALA A 81 -59.33 20.32 -8.07
N ALA A 82 -59.67 19.92 -6.85
CA ALA A 82 -58.84 20.03 -5.65
C ALA A 82 -58.03 18.75 -5.49
N LYS A 83 -56.71 18.85 -5.33
CA LYS A 83 -55.78 17.72 -5.23
C LYS A 83 -54.88 17.85 -4.00
N LYS A 84 -54.50 16.71 -3.41
CA LYS A 84 -53.59 16.59 -2.26
C LYS A 84 -52.27 15.97 -2.70
N LEU A 85 -51.15 16.45 -2.18
CA LEU A 85 -49.85 15.82 -2.38
C LEU A 85 -49.70 14.62 -1.43
N SER A 86 -49.45 13.44 -1.99
CA SER A 86 -49.25 12.20 -1.24
C SER A 86 -48.04 11.47 -1.80
N GLY A 87 -46.90 11.56 -1.11
CA GLY A 87 -45.61 11.20 -1.69
C GLY A 87 -45.21 12.22 -2.77
N ASP A 88 -44.85 11.74 -3.96
CA ASP A 88 -44.48 12.58 -5.11
C ASP A 88 -45.64 12.83 -6.10
N GLU A 89 -46.87 12.36 -5.80
CA GLU A 89 -48.02 12.47 -6.69
C GLU A 89 -49.19 13.27 -6.09
N TYR A 90 -49.91 14.01 -6.95
CA TYR A 90 -51.14 14.73 -6.60
C TYR A 90 -52.38 13.86 -6.82
N ILE A 91 -53.01 13.46 -5.73
CA ILE A 91 -54.26 12.66 -5.74
C ILE A 91 -55.50 13.56 -5.68
N LEU A 92 -56.58 13.17 -6.37
CA LEU A 92 -57.83 13.94 -6.41
C LEU A 92 -58.57 13.88 -5.07
N VAL A 93 -58.92 15.04 -4.51
CA VAL A 93 -59.71 15.18 -3.28
C VAL A 93 -61.18 15.43 -3.61
N LYS A 94 -61.46 16.47 -4.41
CA LYS A 94 -62.83 16.83 -4.83
C LYS A 94 -62.80 17.48 -6.21
N LYS A 95 -63.89 17.36 -6.97
CA LYS A 95 -64.02 18.01 -8.28
C LYS A 95 -65.41 18.59 -8.49
N SER A 96 -65.49 19.67 -9.25
CA SER A 96 -66.75 20.31 -9.60
C SER A 96 -67.50 19.48 -10.64
N ARG A 97 -68.79 19.76 -10.83
CA ARG A 97 -69.44 19.40 -12.10
C ARG A 97 -68.84 20.19 -13.26
N ILE A 98 -68.98 19.68 -14.47
CA ILE A 98 -68.54 20.38 -15.68
C ILE A 98 -69.44 21.61 -15.88
N PHE A 99 -68.83 22.77 -16.06
CA PHE A 99 -69.49 24.02 -16.40
C PHE A 99 -68.93 24.55 -17.72
N ARG A 100 -69.60 25.55 -18.31
CA ARG A 100 -69.24 26.05 -19.65
C ARG A 100 -68.87 27.51 -19.60
N LEU A 101 -67.75 27.86 -20.23
CA LEU A 101 -67.30 29.23 -20.44
C LEU A 101 -67.32 29.55 -21.93
N ARG A 102 -67.57 30.81 -22.28
CA ARG A 102 -67.64 31.29 -23.66
C ARG A 102 -66.48 32.22 -23.94
N ILE A 103 -65.81 32.00 -25.06
CA ILE A 103 -64.86 32.92 -25.67
C ILE A 103 -65.58 33.63 -26.82
N GLY A 104 -65.62 34.96 -26.78
CA GLY A 104 -66.29 35.78 -27.78
C GLY A 104 -65.42 36.05 -29.01
N ALA A 105 -66.05 36.33 -30.16
CA ALA A 105 -65.34 36.87 -31.31
C ALA A 105 -65.04 38.35 -31.09
N ALA A 106 -63.81 38.78 -31.36
CA ALA A 106 -63.45 40.20 -31.30
C ALA A 106 -64.21 40.98 -32.39
N ILE A 107 -64.71 42.17 -32.06
CA ILE A 107 -65.46 43.02 -33.00
C ILE A 107 -64.45 43.90 -33.75
N GLY A 108 -63.82 43.36 -34.79
CA GLY A 108 -62.98 44.10 -35.73
C GLY A 108 -61.94 43.24 -36.46
N ASP A 109 -62.04 43.14 -37.79
CA ASP A 109 -61.09 42.48 -38.72
C ASP A 109 -59.79 43.30 -38.93
N THR A 110 -59.26 43.86 -37.85
CA THR A 110 -57.94 44.49 -37.89
C THR A 110 -57.02 43.62 -37.06
N ALA A 111 -56.34 42.70 -37.73
CA ALA A 111 -55.00 42.32 -37.31
C ALA A 111 -54.20 43.63 -37.23
N VAL A 112 -54.12 44.22 -36.04
CA VAL A 112 -53.23 45.35 -35.79
C VAL A 112 -51.84 44.82 -36.13
N PRO A 113 -51.15 45.38 -37.15
CA PRO A 113 -49.77 45.01 -37.40
C PRO A 113 -49.01 45.29 -36.11
N LEU A 114 -48.15 44.34 -35.72
CA LEU A 114 -47.21 44.47 -34.60
C LEU A 114 -46.79 45.94 -34.43
N PRO A 115 -46.95 46.57 -33.24
CA PRO A 115 -46.21 47.80 -32.97
C PRO A 115 -44.76 47.51 -33.33
N SER A 116 -44.22 48.34 -34.21
CA SER A 116 -42.96 48.13 -34.93
C SER A 116 -41.99 47.30 -34.11
N VAL A 117 -41.78 46.06 -34.54
CA VAL A 117 -40.77 45.15 -34.00
C VAL A 117 -39.41 45.86 -33.97
N ALA A 118 -39.18 46.95 -34.71
CA ALA A 118 -37.97 47.75 -34.60
C ALA A 118 -37.80 48.46 -33.23
N ALA A 119 -38.85 49.03 -32.60
CA ALA A 119 -38.70 49.74 -31.32
C ALA A 119 -38.72 48.79 -30.13
N ASP A 120 -39.64 47.82 -30.09
CA ASP A 120 -39.63 46.76 -29.07
C ASP A 120 -38.49 45.78 -29.27
N ALA A 121 -38.02 45.48 -30.50
CA ALA A 121 -36.77 44.75 -30.67
C ALA A 121 -35.55 45.63 -30.43
N LEU A 122 -35.55 46.96 -30.62
CA LEU A 122 -34.42 47.79 -30.17
C LEU A 122 -34.37 47.86 -28.64
N ASP A 123 -35.51 48.00 -27.96
CA ASP A 123 -35.60 47.97 -26.50
C ASP A 123 -35.33 46.56 -25.95
N ARG A 124 -35.77 45.49 -26.63
CA ARG A 124 -35.42 44.11 -26.30
C ARG A 124 -34.01 43.76 -26.71
N ILE A 125 -33.42 44.31 -27.76
CA ILE A 125 -32.00 44.15 -28.12
C ILE A 125 -31.13 44.96 -27.16
N SER A 126 -31.60 46.11 -26.68
CA SER A 126 -30.95 46.89 -25.64
C SER A 126 -31.05 46.18 -24.29
N ALA A 127 -32.22 45.63 -23.95
CA ALA A 127 -32.40 44.84 -22.74
C ALA A 127 -31.68 43.49 -22.82
N ILE A 128 -31.62 42.84 -23.99
CA ILE A 128 -30.77 41.68 -24.26
C ILE A 128 -29.30 42.09 -24.21
N GLY A 129 -28.94 43.28 -24.68
CA GLY A 129 -27.58 43.84 -24.63
C GLY A 129 -27.14 44.10 -23.20
N GLU A 130 -27.98 44.74 -22.39
CA GLU A 130 -27.78 44.96 -20.95
C GLU A 130 -27.80 43.64 -20.18
N GLN A 131 -28.66 42.69 -20.54
CA GLN A 131 -28.70 41.35 -19.96
C GLN A 131 -27.47 40.54 -20.37
N VAL A 132 -26.99 40.65 -21.61
CA VAL A 132 -25.76 40.01 -22.10
C VAL A 132 -24.54 40.66 -21.46
N GLU A 133 -24.49 41.97 -21.29
CA GLU A 133 -23.45 42.65 -20.51
C GLU A 133 -23.50 42.23 -19.04
N ALA A 134 -24.69 42.10 -18.44
CA ALA A 134 -24.85 41.62 -17.07
C ALA A 134 -24.47 40.13 -16.94
N ASP A 135 -24.76 39.30 -17.94
CA ASP A 135 -24.45 37.88 -17.96
C ASP A 135 -22.97 37.63 -18.32
N VAL A 136 -22.36 38.47 -19.16
CA VAL A 136 -20.92 38.53 -19.40
C VAL A 136 -20.22 39.00 -18.14
N ALA A 137 -20.68 40.06 -17.47
CA ALA A 137 -20.12 40.49 -16.19
C ALA A 137 -20.31 39.43 -15.10
N ARG A 138 -21.42 38.67 -15.10
CA ARG A 138 -21.61 37.51 -14.21
C ARG A 138 -20.66 36.38 -14.55
N ALA A 139 -20.44 36.10 -15.84
CA ALA A 139 -19.54 35.07 -16.33
C ALA A 139 -18.08 35.44 -16.06
N GLU A 140 -17.70 36.71 -16.23
CA GLU A 140 -16.39 37.25 -15.88
C GLU A 140 -16.17 37.24 -14.37
N ASN A 141 -17.17 37.58 -13.56
CA ASN A 141 -17.09 37.45 -12.10
C ASN A 141 -17.03 35.97 -11.66
N ALA A 142 -17.77 35.08 -12.31
CA ALA A 142 -17.70 33.64 -12.04
C ALA A 142 -16.35 33.06 -12.47
N ALA A 143 -15.82 33.48 -13.62
CA ALA A 143 -14.49 33.11 -14.11
C ALA A 143 -13.39 33.67 -13.22
N SER A 144 -13.50 34.93 -12.76
CA SER A 144 -12.58 35.53 -11.79
C SER A 144 -12.65 34.83 -10.44
N THR A 145 -13.85 34.42 -10.00
CA THR A 145 -14.04 33.64 -8.76
C THR A 145 -13.45 32.24 -8.90
N ALA A 146 -13.63 31.60 -10.06
CA ALA A 146 -13.05 30.30 -10.37
C ALA A 146 -11.52 30.37 -10.51
N MET A 147 -10.97 31.41 -11.14
CA MET A 147 -9.54 31.68 -11.20
C MET A 147 -8.97 31.94 -9.82
N GLN A 148 -9.66 32.72 -8.98
CA GLN A 148 -9.22 32.97 -7.61
C GLN A 148 -9.34 31.72 -6.73
N ALA A 149 -10.35 30.88 -6.94
CA ALA A 149 -10.46 29.57 -6.30
C ALA A 149 -9.36 28.61 -6.78
N ALA A 150 -8.98 28.65 -8.06
CA ALA A 150 -7.88 27.88 -8.63
C ALA A 150 -6.52 28.35 -8.09
N GLU A 151 -6.26 29.67 -8.03
CA GLU A 151 -5.07 30.23 -7.39
C GLU A 151 -5.01 29.90 -5.90
N ASN A 152 -6.16 29.92 -5.21
CA ASN A 152 -6.24 29.50 -3.81
C ASN A 152 -6.00 27.99 -3.66
N ALA A 153 -6.50 27.17 -4.59
CA ALA A 153 -6.23 25.74 -4.63
C ALA A 153 -4.75 25.45 -4.95
N GLU A 154 -4.11 26.23 -5.81
CA GLU A 154 -2.67 26.15 -6.11
C GLU A 154 -1.82 26.58 -4.91
N LYS A 155 -2.21 27.65 -4.21
CA LYS A 155 -1.59 28.07 -2.94
C LYS A 155 -1.80 27.01 -1.85
N SER A 156 -2.98 26.41 -1.76
CA SER A 156 -3.28 25.31 -0.84
C SER A 156 -2.52 24.03 -1.19
N ALA A 157 -2.37 23.70 -2.48
CA ALA A 157 -1.57 22.57 -2.96
C ALA A 157 -0.07 22.80 -2.67
N THR A 158 0.42 24.02 -2.85
CA THR A 158 1.79 24.41 -2.49
C THR A 158 1.99 24.34 -0.97
N THR A 159 1.02 24.80 -0.18
CA THR A 159 1.08 24.71 1.30
C THR A 159 1.00 23.26 1.77
N ALA A 160 0.18 22.43 1.11
CA ALA A 160 0.11 20.99 1.36
C ALA A 160 1.42 20.28 0.96
N GLY A 161 2.05 20.67 -0.16
CA GLY A 161 3.37 20.20 -0.57
C GLY A 161 4.45 20.56 0.45
N VAL A 162 4.50 21.82 0.91
CA VAL A 162 5.41 22.24 1.99
C VAL A 162 5.13 21.50 3.31
N SER A 163 3.86 21.21 3.61
CA SER A 163 3.47 20.41 4.78
C SER A 163 3.88 18.94 4.65
N ALA A 164 3.77 18.38 3.44
CA ALA A 164 4.22 17.03 3.11
C ALA A 164 5.75 16.94 3.20
N ASP A 165 6.49 17.90 2.64
CA ASP A 165 7.95 17.98 2.78
C ASP A 165 8.38 18.14 4.24
N THR A 166 7.61 18.88 5.04
CA THR A 166 7.84 19.04 6.49
C THR A 166 7.53 17.73 7.23
N ALA A 167 6.49 17.00 6.84
CA ALA A 167 6.14 15.69 7.39
C ALA A 167 7.16 14.61 6.98
N THR A 168 7.65 14.61 5.75
CA THR A 168 8.75 13.75 5.28
C THR A 168 10.03 14.05 6.04
N GLN A 169 10.38 15.33 6.23
CA GLN A 169 11.52 15.70 7.08
C GLN A 169 11.31 15.29 8.54
N ALA A 170 10.09 15.37 9.08
CA ALA A 170 9.77 14.89 10.42
C ALA A 170 9.87 13.36 10.52
N ALA A 171 9.46 12.62 9.49
CA ALA A 171 9.60 11.17 9.39
C ALA A 171 11.07 10.75 9.30
N SER A 172 11.88 11.38 8.43
CA SER A 172 13.32 11.11 8.37
C SER A 172 14.04 11.46 9.69
N ARG A 173 13.59 12.49 10.40
CA ARG A 173 14.08 12.80 11.76
C ARG A 173 13.65 11.75 12.78
N ALA A 174 12.44 11.19 12.66
CA ALA A 174 11.96 10.11 13.51
C ALA A 174 12.71 8.79 13.26
N GLU A 175 12.98 8.43 12.01
CA GLU A 175 13.83 7.28 11.63
C GLU A 175 15.26 7.45 12.15
N THR A 176 15.83 8.66 12.03
CA THR A 176 17.15 8.97 12.60
C THR A 176 17.16 8.86 14.13
N ALA A 177 16.09 9.30 14.79
CA ALA A 177 15.93 9.18 16.24
C ALA A 177 15.75 7.72 16.68
N GLN A 178 15.02 6.92 15.90
CA GLN A 178 14.87 5.48 16.12
C GLN A 178 16.21 4.76 15.99
N ALA A 179 16.97 4.99 14.91
CA ALA A 179 18.29 4.41 14.72
C ALA A 179 19.28 4.81 15.83
N SER A 180 19.17 6.06 16.32
CA SER A 180 19.94 6.55 17.46
C SER A 180 19.55 5.85 18.77
N ALA A 181 18.25 5.56 18.96
CA ALA A 181 17.74 4.82 20.10
C ALA A 181 18.14 3.33 20.07
N GLU A 182 18.11 2.68 18.91
CA GLU A 182 18.58 1.30 18.70
C GLU A 182 20.09 1.18 18.95
N THR A 183 20.86 2.17 18.48
CA THR A 183 22.30 2.27 18.77
C THR A 183 22.55 2.44 20.27
N SER A 184 21.76 3.29 20.93
CA SER A 184 21.86 3.50 22.38
C SER A 184 21.47 2.25 23.18
N ALA A 185 20.46 1.51 22.74
CA ALA A 185 20.05 0.23 23.33
C ALA A 185 21.16 -0.82 23.20
N THR A 186 21.79 -0.91 22.02
CA THR A 186 22.94 -1.80 21.78
C THR A 186 24.14 -1.44 22.66
N GLN A 187 24.41 -0.14 22.83
CA GLN A 187 25.45 0.35 23.73
C GLN A 187 25.12 0.04 25.20
N ALA A 188 23.85 0.15 25.60
CA ALA A 188 23.39 -0.21 26.95
C ALA A 188 23.55 -1.72 27.21
N ASP A 189 23.24 -2.58 26.24
CA ASP A 189 23.47 -4.02 26.34
C ASP A 189 24.96 -4.37 26.44
N THR A 190 25.79 -3.68 25.66
CA THR A 190 27.25 -3.83 25.73
C THR A 190 27.77 -3.39 27.11
N ALA A 191 27.27 -2.27 27.64
CA ALA A 191 27.61 -1.78 28.98
C ALA A 191 27.15 -2.77 30.07
N ARG A 192 25.96 -3.38 29.91
CA ARG A 192 25.45 -4.42 30.81
C ARG A 192 26.34 -5.67 30.80
N GLN A 193 26.77 -6.13 29.63
CA GLN A 193 27.72 -7.25 29.51
C GLN A 193 29.09 -6.92 30.12
N GLY A 194 29.57 -5.68 29.92
CA GLY A 194 30.78 -5.18 30.57
C GLY A 194 30.66 -5.14 32.09
N ALA A 195 29.52 -4.70 32.61
CA ALA A 195 29.23 -4.68 34.04
C ALA A 195 29.13 -6.09 34.64
N GLU A 196 28.50 -7.04 33.93
CA GLU A 196 28.44 -8.44 34.34
C GLU A 196 29.84 -9.09 34.34
N THR A 197 30.67 -8.78 33.35
CA THR A 197 32.08 -9.20 33.33
C THR A 197 32.86 -8.62 34.50
N ALA A 198 32.69 -7.33 34.80
CA ALA A 198 33.30 -6.67 35.96
C ALA A 198 32.81 -7.28 37.28
N ARG A 199 31.53 -7.64 37.39
CA ARG A 199 30.95 -8.35 38.53
C ARG A 199 31.62 -9.72 38.72
N GLN A 200 31.80 -10.49 37.64
CA GLN A 200 32.48 -11.79 37.69
C GLN A 200 33.96 -11.67 38.10
N GLN A 201 34.65 -10.65 37.59
CA GLN A 201 36.02 -10.32 38.01
C GLN A 201 36.08 -9.92 39.49
N ALA A 202 35.12 -9.12 39.97
CA ALA A 202 35.03 -8.74 41.38
C ALA A 202 34.74 -9.94 42.29
N VAL A 203 33.88 -10.87 41.88
CA VAL A 203 33.66 -12.14 42.58
C VAL A 203 34.94 -12.98 42.63
N THR A 204 35.68 -13.03 41.51
CA THR A 204 36.97 -13.73 41.44
C THR A 204 38.00 -13.10 42.38
N ALA A 205 38.11 -11.76 42.39
CA ALA A 205 39.00 -11.02 43.29
C ALA A 205 38.60 -11.18 44.76
N GLN A 206 37.30 -11.17 45.07
CA GLN A 206 36.79 -11.45 46.41
C GLN A 206 37.18 -12.87 46.86
N ASN A 207 37.05 -13.87 45.99
CA ASN A 207 37.44 -15.24 46.30
C ASN A 207 38.95 -15.36 46.51
N ALA A 208 39.76 -14.70 45.68
CA ALA A 208 41.22 -14.62 45.88
C ALA A 208 41.56 -13.96 47.22
N ALA A 209 40.87 -12.87 47.60
CA ALA A 209 41.06 -12.21 48.88
C ALA A 209 40.66 -13.09 50.07
N LYS A 210 39.58 -13.88 49.96
CA LYS A 210 39.20 -14.88 50.97
C LYS A 210 40.26 -15.96 51.13
N ILE A 211 40.84 -16.45 50.02
CA ILE A 211 41.94 -17.42 50.04
C ILE A 211 43.17 -16.82 50.72
N SER A 212 43.57 -15.61 50.33
CA SER A 212 44.70 -14.91 50.95
C SER A 212 44.48 -14.62 52.44
N ALA A 213 43.26 -14.27 52.84
CA ALA A 213 42.90 -14.07 54.24
C ALA A 213 42.97 -15.39 55.04
N ALA A 214 42.52 -16.51 54.45
CA ALA A 214 42.66 -17.83 55.06
C ALA A 214 44.15 -18.22 55.18
N GLN A 215 44.96 -18.00 54.15
CA GLN A 215 46.40 -18.22 54.18
C GLN A 215 47.11 -17.35 55.23
N ALA A 216 46.74 -16.07 55.34
CA ALA A 216 47.24 -15.17 56.36
C ALA A 216 46.83 -15.61 57.77
N SER A 217 45.60 -16.10 57.95
CA SER A 217 45.14 -16.68 59.22
C SER A 217 45.94 -17.94 59.58
N THR A 218 46.19 -18.83 58.63
CA THR A 218 47.05 -20.02 58.85
C THR A 218 48.49 -19.61 59.17
N ALA A 219 49.06 -18.63 58.46
CA ALA A 219 50.39 -18.11 58.73
C ALA A 219 50.48 -17.40 60.08
N ALA A 220 49.41 -16.71 60.52
CA ALA A 220 49.33 -16.10 61.84
C ALA A 220 49.24 -17.15 62.95
N GLN A 221 48.46 -18.23 62.76
CA GLN A 221 48.44 -19.38 63.66
C GLN A 221 49.81 -20.07 63.74
N GLN A 222 50.50 -20.22 62.60
CA GLN A 222 51.88 -20.71 62.55
C GLN A 222 52.84 -19.77 63.27
N THR A 223 52.70 -18.45 63.12
CA THR A 223 53.53 -17.46 63.81
C THR A 223 53.31 -17.49 65.33
N GLU A 224 52.09 -17.74 65.81
CA GLU A 224 51.81 -17.86 67.25
C GLU A 224 52.35 -19.18 67.82
N ALA A 225 52.26 -20.27 67.05
CA ALA A 225 52.96 -21.52 67.36
C ALA A 225 54.49 -21.32 67.38
N ASP A 226 55.04 -20.62 66.39
CA ASP A 226 56.45 -20.28 66.27
C ASP A 226 56.91 -19.32 67.37
N LYS A 227 56.07 -18.39 67.86
CA LYS A 227 56.35 -17.54 69.03
C LYS A 227 56.39 -18.34 70.32
N THR A 228 55.53 -19.35 70.46
CA THR A 228 55.55 -20.26 71.61
C THR A 228 56.82 -21.11 71.61
N ILE A 229 57.29 -21.51 70.43
CA ILE A 229 58.57 -22.20 70.22
C ILE A 229 59.77 -21.23 70.40
N THR A 230 59.67 -20.00 69.92
CA THR A 230 60.72 -18.96 69.94
C THR A 230 60.89 -18.31 71.31
N ALA A 231 59.85 -18.25 72.16
CA ALA A 231 59.99 -17.87 73.56
C ALA A 231 60.78 -18.92 74.37
N GLY A 232 60.72 -20.20 73.95
CA GLY A 232 61.59 -21.27 74.42
C GLY A 232 63.04 -21.15 73.93
N TYR A 233 63.24 -20.71 72.68
CA TYR A 233 64.59 -20.46 72.12
C TYR A 233 65.22 -19.12 72.53
N ALA A 234 64.43 -18.09 72.89
CA ALA A 234 64.91 -16.77 73.33
C ALA A 234 65.56 -16.79 74.72
N LYS A 235 65.31 -17.84 75.53
CA LYS A 235 66.06 -18.11 76.77
C LYS A 235 67.44 -18.75 76.50
N THR A 236 67.61 -19.33 75.31
CA THR A 236 68.85 -19.99 74.85
C THR A 236 69.66 -19.11 73.87
N ALA A 237 69.03 -18.14 73.21
CA ALA A 237 69.65 -17.19 72.28
C ALA A 237 70.19 -15.90 72.94
N LYS A 238 69.94 -15.68 74.24
CA LYS A 238 70.57 -14.58 75.02
C LYS A 238 72.06 -14.85 75.35
N THR A 239 72.63 -15.94 74.86
CA THR A 239 74.02 -16.36 75.09
C THR A 239 74.90 -16.31 73.83
N CYS A 240 74.41 -15.85 72.67
CA CYS A 240 75.26 -15.68 71.47
C CYS A 240 74.80 -14.55 70.53
N ALA A 241 75.63 -13.50 70.49
CA ALA A 241 76.02 -12.72 69.30
C ALA A 241 75.27 -11.42 68.94
N ASP A 242 76.02 -10.34 69.14
CA ASP A 242 75.85 -8.95 68.68
C ASP A 242 76.11 -8.74 67.17
N SER A 243 75.56 -7.62 66.62
CA SER A 243 75.85 -6.87 65.37
C SER A 243 74.66 -6.87 64.37
N THR A 244 74.13 -5.78 63.79
CA THR A 244 74.66 -4.45 63.42
C THR A 244 73.50 -3.42 63.29
N ALA A 245 73.80 -2.11 63.39
CA ALA A 245 72.86 -0.99 63.33
C ALA A 245 72.05 -0.78 62.03
N ALA A 246 72.27 -1.57 60.97
CA ALA A 246 71.57 -1.43 59.68
C ALA A 246 70.11 -1.91 59.72
N ASP A 247 69.80 -2.93 60.52
CA ASP A 247 68.44 -3.50 60.60
C ASP A 247 67.47 -2.59 61.37
N ARG A 248 67.99 -1.71 62.24
CA ARG A 248 67.16 -0.76 63.00
C ARG A 248 66.54 0.32 62.12
N GLN A 249 67.26 0.79 61.10
CA GLN A 249 66.78 1.83 60.18
C GLN A 249 65.73 1.27 59.22
N ALA A 250 65.96 0.08 58.66
CA ALA A 250 65.00 -0.58 57.77
C ALA A 250 63.65 -0.88 58.46
N VAL A 251 63.68 -1.26 59.75
CA VAL A 251 62.46 -1.48 60.54
C VAL A 251 61.73 -0.17 60.86
N GLN A 252 62.44 0.94 61.09
CA GLN A 252 61.81 2.26 61.31
C GLN A 252 61.16 2.82 60.04
N ASP A 253 61.81 2.67 58.88
CA ASP A 253 61.26 3.16 57.60
C ASP A 253 60.01 2.34 57.20
N MET A 254 60.03 1.03 57.44
CA MET A 254 58.88 0.14 57.21
C MET A 254 57.71 0.46 58.15
N ALA A 255 57.98 0.73 59.44
CA ALA A 255 56.94 1.09 60.40
C ALA A 255 56.24 2.41 60.06
N THR A 256 57.00 3.39 59.55
CA THR A 256 56.46 4.67 59.07
C THR A 256 55.56 4.45 57.85
N LYS A 257 56.00 3.63 56.88
CA LYS A 257 55.23 3.30 55.68
C LYS A 257 53.94 2.54 55.98
N VAL A 258 53.98 1.55 56.88
CA VAL A 258 52.80 0.80 57.32
C VAL A 258 51.77 1.71 58.01
N THR A 259 52.24 2.72 58.75
CA THR A 259 51.34 3.68 59.42
C THR A 259 50.64 4.58 58.39
N ALA A 260 51.35 5.01 57.34
CA ALA A 260 50.76 5.76 56.23
C ALA A 260 49.77 4.92 55.42
N ASP A 261 50.14 3.70 55.04
CA ASP A 261 49.28 2.79 54.28
C ASP A 261 48.00 2.44 55.07
N LYS A 262 48.11 2.30 56.41
CA LYS A 262 46.96 2.08 57.30
C LYS A 262 45.97 3.25 57.31
N ALA A 263 46.46 4.49 57.25
CA ALA A 263 45.60 5.67 57.15
C ALA A 263 44.89 5.74 55.79
N THR A 264 45.60 5.41 54.70
CA THR A 264 45.01 5.37 53.35
C THR A 264 43.95 4.28 53.20
N VAL A 265 44.13 3.11 53.82
CA VAL A 265 43.12 2.04 53.81
C VAL A 265 41.87 2.41 54.60
N ALA A 266 42.01 3.17 55.70
CA ALA A 266 40.88 3.65 56.48
C ALA A 266 40.03 4.68 55.70
N ASP A 267 40.65 5.61 54.97
CA ASP A 267 39.94 6.58 54.12
C ASP A 267 39.20 5.90 52.96
N HIS A 268 39.82 4.92 52.29
CA HIS A 268 39.15 4.16 51.23
C HIS A 268 37.97 3.33 51.75
N ALA A 269 38.08 2.75 52.96
CA ALA A 269 36.98 2.00 53.58
C ALA A 269 35.78 2.90 53.90
N ALA A 270 36.02 4.15 54.33
CA ALA A 270 34.96 5.13 54.56
C ALA A 270 34.26 5.54 53.26
N LYS A 271 35.02 5.75 52.17
CA LYS A 271 34.46 6.13 50.87
C LYS A 271 33.58 5.04 50.25
N VAL A 272 34.00 3.78 50.37
CA VAL A 272 33.22 2.62 49.90
C VAL A 272 31.88 2.48 50.65
N ALA A 273 31.83 2.86 51.92
CA ALA A 273 30.60 2.83 52.70
C ALA A 273 29.59 3.93 52.27
N GLU A 274 30.07 5.12 51.89
CA GLU A 274 29.25 6.19 51.31
C GLU A 274 28.62 5.78 49.97
N ASP A 275 29.43 5.24 49.05
CA ASP A 275 28.97 4.88 47.71
C ASP A 275 27.93 3.74 47.75
N ARG A 276 28.07 2.80 48.70
CA ARG A 276 27.08 1.75 48.95
C ARG A 276 25.73 2.33 49.37
N THR A 277 25.73 3.31 50.27
CA THR A 277 24.50 3.93 50.79
C THR A 277 23.75 4.70 49.70
N ALA A 278 24.49 5.37 48.80
CA ALA A 278 23.92 6.07 47.65
C ALA A 278 23.27 5.10 46.64
N ALA A 279 23.91 3.97 46.36
CA ALA A 279 23.38 2.95 45.46
C ALA A 279 22.09 2.29 45.99
N GLU A 280 22.03 1.99 47.29
CA GLU A 280 20.84 1.43 47.93
C GLU A 280 19.64 2.40 47.88
N THR A 281 19.88 3.70 48.04
CA THR A 281 18.83 4.74 47.98
C THR A 281 18.26 4.91 46.56
N ALA A 282 19.13 4.84 45.53
CA ALA A 282 18.70 4.93 44.14
C ALA A 282 17.83 3.73 43.72
N ALA A 283 18.19 2.51 44.15
CA ALA A 283 17.43 1.30 43.88
C ALA A 283 16.03 1.32 44.53
N GLN A 284 15.93 1.80 45.77
CA GLN A 284 14.64 1.93 46.46
C GLN A 284 13.72 2.96 45.81
N THR A 285 14.28 4.05 45.27
CA THR A 285 13.51 5.09 44.58
C THR A 285 12.93 4.57 43.25
N ALA A 286 13.71 3.80 42.49
CA ALA A 286 13.23 3.20 41.24
C ALA A 286 12.11 2.18 41.46
N GLN A 287 12.21 1.37 42.52
CA GLN A 287 11.17 0.41 42.89
C GLN A 287 9.87 1.11 43.30
N ALA A 288 9.95 2.17 44.11
CA ALA A 288 8.77 2.94 44.53
C ALA A 288 8.03 3.62 43.36
N VAL A 289 8.75 4.03 42.30
CA VAL A 289 8.14 4.58 41.09
C VAL A 289 7.39 3.50 40.31
N ALA A 290 7.98 2.31 40.16
CA ALA A 290 7.34 1.17 39.49
C ALA A 290 6.06 0.71 40.23
N ASP A 291 6.11 0.64 41.56
CA ASP A 291 4.98 0.22 42.41
C ASP A 291 3.88 1.30 42.51
N SER A 292 4.17 2.55 42.12
CA SER A 292 3.22 3.67 42.14
C SER A 292 2.36 3.81 40.87
N LEU A 293 2.67 3.04 39.82
CA LEU A 293 1.91 3.05 38.57
C LEU A 293 0.61 2.23 38.73
N PRO A 294 -0.57 2.80 38.46
CA PRO A 294 -1.82 2.05 38.53
C PRO A 294 -1.88 0.92 37.49
N ASP A 295 -2.46 -0.23 37.83
CA ASP A 295 -2.66 -1.39 36.93
C ASP A 295 -3.39 -1.01 35.61
N ASP A 296 -4.22 0.03 35.66
CA ASP A 296 -4.92 0.59 34.50
C ASP A 296 -3.97 1.20 33.47
N TYR A 297 -2.79 1.69 33.87
CA TYR A 297 -1.83 2.30 32.94
C TYR A 297 -1.09 1.25 32.12
N VAL A 298 -0.68 0.13 32.74
CA VAL A 298 -0.07 -1.01 32.05
C VAL A 298 -1.08 -1.68 31.12
N THR A 299 -2.33 -1.81 31.56
CA THR A 299 -3.44 -2.37 30.77
C THR A 299 -3.86 -1.45 29.62
N ALA A 300 -3.88 -0.12 29.84
CA ALA A 300 -4.18 0.85 28.80
C ALA A 300 -3.09 0.91 27.73
N VAL A 301 -1.81 0.81 28.10
CA VAL A 301 -0.69 0.74 27.15
C VAL A 301 -0.75 -0.55 26.32
N GLY A 302 -1.10 -1.69 26.93
CA GLY A 302 -1.36 -2.95 26.21
C GLY A 302 -2.51 -2.83 25.20
N LYS A 303 -3.66 -2.26 25.62
CA LYS A 303 -4.81 -2.02 24.73
C LYS A 303 -4.52 -0.99 23.63
N ILE A 304 -3.71 0.02 23.89
CA ILE A 304 -3.29 1.00 22.88
C ILE A 304 -2.37 0.32 21.86
N ALA A 305 -1.49 -0.59 22.28
CA ALA A 305 -0.65 -1.36 21.36
C ALA A 305 -1.47 -2.33 20.50
N GLU A 306 -2.45 -3.03 21.08
CA GLU A 306 -3.39 -3.88 20.34
C GLU A 306 -4.25 -3.06 19.37
N ASN A 307 -4.84 -1.96 19.80
CA ASN A 307 -5.63 -1.07 18.94
C ASN A 307 -4.78 -0.42 17.85
N THR A 308 -3.50 -0.10 18.12
CA THR A 308 -2.57 0.43 17.11
C THR A 308 -2.23 -0.63 16.08
N ALA A 309 -2.07 -1.89 16.49
CA ALA A 309 -1.89 -3.02 15.58
C ALA A 309 -3.16 -3.33 14.77
N GLU A 310 -4.36 -3.22 15.37
CA GLU A 310 -5.63 -3.35 14.65
C GLU A 310 -5.86 -2.21 13.66
N ILE A 311 -5.54 -0.96 14.02
CA ILE A 311 -5.63 0.21 13.12
C ILE A 311 -4.62 0.12 11.97
N ALA A 312 -3.41 -0.39 12.21
CA ALA A 312 -2.43 -0.62 11.14
C ALA A 312 -2.87 -1.70 10.14
N ASN A 313 -3.62 -2.70 10.59
CA ASN A 313 -4.12 -3.80 9.74
C ASN A 313 -5.43 -3.47 8.99
N VAL A 314 -6.12 -2.39 9.37
CA VAL A 314 -7.40 -1.95 8.75
C VAL A 314 -7.22 -0.75 7.80
N LYS A 315 -6.04 -0.14 7.74
CA LYS A 315 -5.77 0.97 6.83
C LYS A 315 -5.58 0.47 5.40
N LEU A 316 -6.47 0.93 4.50
CA LEU A 316 -6.11 1.11 3.10
C LEU A 316 -4.83 1.95 3.06
N THR A 317 -3.87 1.59 2.22
CA THR A 317 -2.71 2.43 1.97
C THR A 317 -3.18 3.80 1.45
N ASP A 318 -2.35 4.84 1.63
CA ASP A 318 -2.66 6.17 1.06
C ASP A 318 -2.93 6.10 -0.45
N LYS A 319 -2.26 5.17 -1.16
CA LYS A 319 -2.48 4.86 -2.57
C LYS A 319 -3.89 4.32 -2.83
N GLU A 320 -4.36 3.37 -2.02
CA GLU A 320 -5.72 2.81 -2.16
C GLU A 320 -6.81 3.80 -1.75
N LEU A 321 -6.59 4.59 -0.70
CA LEU A 321 -7.54 5.63 -0.29
C LEU A 321 -7.69 6.69 -1.39
N GLN A 322 -6.58 7.18 -1.93
CA GLN A 322 -6.59 8.12 -3.05
C GLN A 322 -7.31 7.53 -4.27
N ARG A 323 -7.05 6.25 -4.57
CA ARG A 323 -7.70 5.53 -5.65
C ARG A 323 -9.23 5.47 -5.46
N ARG A 324 -9.73 5.21 -4.25
CA ARG A 324 -11.17 5.26 -3.95
C ARG A 324 -11.77 6.65 -4.12
N VAL A 325 -11.09 7.69 -3.63
CA VAL A 325 -11.55 9.08 -3.76
C VAL A 325 -11.64 9.47 -5.24
N ASN A 326 -10.62 9.14 -6.03
CA ASN A 326 -10.59 9.40 -7.47
C ASN A 326 -11.69 8.62 -8.21
N ALA A 327 -11.93 7.37 -7.83
CA ALA A 327 -13.02 6.56 -8.37
C ALA A 327 -14.39 7.18 -8.09
N LEU A 328 -14.65 7.62 -6.85
CA LEU A 328 -15.90 8.28 -6.46
C LEU A 328 -16.10 9.60 -7.23
N TYR A 329 -15.05 10.40 -7.38
CA TYR A 329 -15.09 11.62 -8.19
C TYR A 329 -15.47 11.32 -9.64
N SER A 330 -14.84 10.32 -10.24
CA SER A 330 -15.08 9.91 -11.63
C SER A 330 -16.50 9.34 -11.83
N ILE A 331 -17.01 8.57 -10.87
CA ILE A 331 -18.41 8.12 -10.85
C ILE A 331 -19.36 9.33 -10.82
N GLY A 332 -19.05 10.36 -10.03
CA GLY A 332 -19.79 11.62 -9.99
C GLY A 332 -19.84 12.36 -11.34
N GLN A 333 -18.89 12.09 -12.24
CA GLN A 333 -18.84 12.60 -13.62
C GLN A 333 -19.49 11.64 -14.64
N GLY A 334 -20.12 10.55 -14.20
CA GLY A 334 -20.76 9.55 -15.05
C GLY A 334 -19.81 8.49 -15.63
N ILE A 335 -18.55 8.42 -15.18
CA ILE A 335 -17.58 7.41 -15.61
C ILE A 335 -17.80 6.13 -14.81
N THR A 336 -17.96 5.00 -15.50
CA THR A 336 -18.20 3.69 -14.86
C THR A 336 -16.98 2.77 -14.85
N HIS A 337 -16.07 2.95 -15.80
CA HIS A 337 -14.85 2.17 -15.96
C HIS A 337 -13.67 3.08 -16.28
N GLN A 338 -12.47 2.65 -15.87
CA GLN A 338 -11.23 3.36 -16.15
C GLN A 338 -10.09 2.37 -16.46
N PHE A 339 -9.15 2.80 -17.29
CA PHE A 339 -7.89 2.10 -17.49
C PHE A 339 -6.88 2.52 -16.42
N GLU A 340 -6.26 1.55 -15.78
CA GLU A 340 -5.18 1.77 -14.82
C GLU A 340 -3.94 1.02 -15.25
N THR A 341 -2.78 1.66 -15.21
CA THR A 341 -1.51 1.05 -15.59
C THR A 341 -0.67 0.76 -14.35
N ASP A 342 -0.13 -0.45 -14.29
CA ASP A 342 0.86 -0.89 -13.32
C ASP A 342 2.20 -1.07 -14.03
N THR A 343 3.26 -0.49 -13.50
CA THR A 343 4.64 -0.61 -14.02
C THR A 343 5.62 -1.09 -12.97
N ASP A 344 5.12 -1.51 -11.80
CA ASP A 344 5.95 -1.90 -10.67
C ASP A 344 6.73 -3.18 -11.03
N THR A 345 7.98 -3.29 -10.60
CA THR A 345 8.80 -4.48 -10.88
C THR A 345 8.56 -5.52 -9.79
N ALA A 346 7.99 -6.66 -10.15
CA ALA A 346 7.67 -7.71 -9.20
C ALA A 346 7.61 -9.07 -9.89
N TYR A 347 7.87 -10.14 -9.14
CA TYR A 347 7.69 -11.51 -9.64
C TYR A 347 6.20 -11.90 -9.68
N GLN A 348 5.44 -11.45 -8.67
CA GLN A 348 4.00 -11.62 -8.57
C GLN A 348 3.38 -10.29 -8.15
N LYS A 349 2.26 -9.93 -8.78
CA LYS A 349 1.48 -8.73 -8.52
C LYS A 349 0.07 -9.09 -8.07
N THR A 350 -0.47 -8.31 -7.14
CA THR A 350 -1.88 -8.43 -6.74
C THR A 350 -2.76 -7.70 -7.74
N VAL A 351 -3.84 -8.36 -8.17
CA VAL A 351 -4.83 -7.74 -9.06
C VAL A 351 -5.58 -6.65 -8.29
N PRO A 352 -5.60 -5.40 -8.77
CA PRO A 352 -6.15 -4.28 -8.04
C PRO A 352 -7.67 -4.36 -7.92
N THR A 353 -8.23 -3.79 -6.84
CA THR A 353 -9.68 -3.73 -6.62
C THR A 353 -10.44 -3.20 -7.83
N GLY A 354 -11.58 -3.81 -8.16
CA GLY A 354 -12.44 -3.42 -9.28
C GLY A 354 -11.93 -3.83 -10.66
N ALA A 355 -10.70 -4.34 -10.79
CA ALA A 355 -10.20 -4.87 -12.06
C ALA A 355 -11.06 -6.04 -12.55
N LYS A 356 -11.31 -6.07 -13.86
CA LYS A 356 -12.09 -7.11 -14.56
C LYS A 356 -11.31 -7.74 -15.69
N LEU A 357 -10.55 -6.92 -16.42
CA LEU A 357 -9.68 -7.37 -17.50
C LEU A 357 -8.29 -6.80 -17.27
N MET A 358 -7.28 -7.54 -17.70
CA MET A 358 -5.89 -7.12 -17.78
C MET A 358 -5.37 -7.33 -19.19
N SER A 359 -4.48 -6.46 -19.65
CA SER A 359 -3.57 -6.74 -20.75
C SER A 359 -2.13 -6.53 -20.31
N VAL A 360 -1.22 -7.42 -20.68
CA VAL A 360 0.22 -7.23 -20.47
C VAL A 360 0.78 -6.49 -21.68
N LYS A 361 1.16 -5.23 -21.49
CA LYS A 361 1.72 -4.38 -22.56
C LYS A 361 3.17 -4.73 -22.84
N SER A 362 3.97 -4.91 -21.78
CA SER A 362 5.37 -5.28 -21.96
C SER A 362 5.90 -6.16 -20.83
N ILE A 363 6.89 -6.99 -21.17
CA ILE A 363 7.70 -7.76 -20.23
C ILE A 363 9.17 -7.49 -20.53
N GLY A 364 9.89 -6.98 -19.54
CA GLY A 364 11.31 -6.71 -19.56
C GLY A 364 12.14 -7.82 -18.92
N GLY A 365 13.39 -7.89 -19.34
CA GLY A 365 14.41 -8.73 -18.71
C GLY A 365 14.92 -8.17 -17.41
N HIS A 366 15.46 -9.06 -16.59
CA HIS A 366 16.18 -8.74 -15.36
C HIS A 366 17.32 -9.75 -15.20
N SER A 367 18.56 -9.27 -15.23
CA SER A 367 19.76 -10.04 -14.96
C SER A 367 20.37 -9.58 -13.65
N GLU A 368 20.64 -10.53 -12.76
CA GLU A 368 21.29 -10.31 -11.48
C GLU A 368 22.41 -11.33 -11.27
N VAL A 369 23.42 -10.97 -10.48
CA VAL A 369 24.49 -11.90 -10.11
C VAL A 369 24.07 -12.65 -8.86
N ILE A 370 23.85 -13.96 -9.00
CA ILE A 370 23.47 -14.85 -7.91
C ILE A 370 24.50 -15.99 -7.87
N ASP A 371 25.03 -16.27 -6.68
CA ASP A 371 26.04 -17.32 -6.47
C ASP A 371 27.27 -17.24 -7.40
N GLY A 372 27.61 -16.02 -7.86
CA GLY A 372 28.75 -15.76 -8.75
C GLY A 372 28.48 -16.03 -10.24
N GLU A 373 27.22 -16.21 -10.64
CA GLU A 373 26.78 -16.35 -12.02
C GLU A 373 25.73 -15.29 -12.38
N ILE A 374 25.65 -14.90 -13.65
CA ILE A 374 24.56 -14.02 -14.11
C ILE A 374 23.32 -14.88 -14.34
N VAL A 375 22.31 -14.68 -13.50
CA VAL A 375 20.99 -15.30 -13.63
C VAL A 375 20.03 -14.30 -14.26
N SER A 376 19.32 -14.71 -15.32
CA SER A 376 18.35 -13.85 -16.02
C SER A 376 16.92 -14.35 -15.86
N ALA A 377 16.00 -13.43 -15.63
CA ALA A 377 14.56 -13.67 -15.49
C ALA A 377 13.86 -13.63 -16.85
N GLY A 378 14.22 -14.54 -17.76
CA GLY A 378 13.45 -14.76 -18.98
C GLY A 378 12.11 -15.38 -18.63
N VAL A 379 11.01 -14.63 -18.78
CA VAL A 379 9.67 -15.11 -18.47
C VAL A 379 9.30 -16.28 -19.39
N THR A 380 8.85 -17.37 -18.81
CA THR A 380 8.43 -18.58 -19.53
C THR A 380 6.92 -18.66 -19.66
N GLU A 381 6.19 -18.16 -18.67
CA GLU A 381 4.73 -18.12 -18.65
C GLU A 381 4.25 -16.98 -17.75
N VAL A 382 3.10 -16.41 -18.11
CA VAL A 382 2.32 -15.52 -17.23
C VAL A 382 1.20 -16.36 -16.64
N VAL A 383 1.08 -16.36 -15.31
CA VAL A 383 0.03 -17.11 -14.60
C VAL A 383 -0.93 -16.11 -13.98
N GLU A 384 -2.17 -16.12 -14.42
CA GLU A 384 -3.27 -15.47 -13.71
C GLU A 384 -3.87 -16.46 -12.72
N GLN A 385 -4.17 -15.98 -11.51
CA GLN A 385 -4.80 -16.77 -10.47
C GLN A 385 -5.85 -15.93 -9.76
N GLY A 386 -7.04 -16.50 -9.58
CA GLY A 386 -8.10 -15.90 -8.77
C GLY A 386 -7.71 -15.71 -7.31
N ARG A 387 -8.57 -15.02 -6.55
CA ARG A 387 -8.28 -14.70 -5.15
C ARG A 387 -8.30 -15.92 -4.23
N ASN A 388 -9.04 -16.96 -4.60
CA ASN A 388 -9.09 -18.19 -3.83
C ASN A 388 -7.82 -19.00 -4.12
N LEU A 389 -7.07 -19.30 -3.08
CA LEU A 389 -5.81 -20.05 -3.12
C LEU A 389 -6.02 -21.56 -2.95
N PHE A 390 -7.25 -21.99 -2.64
CA PHE A 390 -7.55 -23.37 -2.33
C PHE A 390 -7.75 -24.22 -3.59
N ASP A 391 -6.66 -24.81 -4.06
CA ASP A 391 -6.68 -25.78 -5.15
C ASP A 391 -6.88 -27.21 -4.62
N VAL A 392 -8.07 -27.77 -4.86
CA VAL A 392 -8.44 -29.13 -4.44
C VAL A 392 -7.50 -30.17 -5.04
N GLU A 393 -7.03 -29.98 -6.28
CA GLU A 393 -6.16 -30.95 -6.95
C GLU A 393 -4.74 -30.91 -6.34
N LYS A 394 -4.25 -29.74 -5.89
CA LYS A 394 -3.00 -29.67 -5.10
C LYS A 394 -3.12 -30.42 -3.77
N CYS A 395 -4.24 -30.31 -3.07
CA CYS A 395 -4.49 -31.11 -1.86
C CYS A 395 -4.50 -32.62 -2.16
N ALA A 396 -5.08 -33.03 -3.29
CA ALA A 396 -5.23 -34.43 -3.66
C ALA A 396 -3.94 -35.06 -4.23
N ALA A 397 -3.04 -34.26 -4.81
CA ALA A 397 -1.81 -34.71 -5.45
C ALA A 397 -0.66 -35.06 -4.50
N LEU A 398 -0.72 -34.66 -3.22
CA LEU A 398 0.41 -34.74 -2.28
C LEU A 398 0.60 -36.10 -1.55
N GLY A 399 -0.05 -37.17 -2.02
CA GLY A 399 0.18 -38.53 -1.51
C GLY A 399 -0.08 -38.67 -0.01
N LEU A 400 0.82 -39.31 0.74
CA LEU A 400 0.72 -39.52 2.20
C LEU A 400 0.84 -38.23 3.03
N TYR A 401 1.10 -37.07 2.40
CA TYR A 401 1.16 -35.77 3.07
C TYR A 401 -0.19 -35.07 2.94
N TYR A 402 -0.79 -34.79 4.10
CA TYR A 402 -2.22 -34.59 4.29
C TYR A 402 -2.74 -33.20 3.85
N GLY A 403 -2.08 -32.47 2.95
CA GLY A 403 -2.40 -31.07 2.62
C GLY A 403 -1.29 -30.35 1.85
N PHE A 404 -1.45 -29.06 1.54
CA PHE A 404 -0.40 -28.22 0.94
C PHE A 404 0.08 -27.13 1.91
N GLU A 405 1.36 -26.77 1.82
CA GLU A 405 1.97 -25.74 2.65
C GLU A 405 1.45 -24.34 2.30
N ILE A 406 1.22 -23.56 3.34
CA ILE A 406 0.84 -22.16 3.27
C ILE A 406 1.77 -21.34 4.17
N ASP A 407 1.87 -20.05 3.92
CA ASP A 407 2.56 -19.13 4.80
C ASP A 407 1.62 -18.61 5.92
N THR A 408 2.16 -17.78 6.80
CA THR A 408 1.36 -17.01 7.76
C THR A 408 0.44 -16.00 7.04
N ASN A 409 -0.48 -15.40 7.79
CA ASN A 409 -1.43 -14.39 7.31
C ASN A 409 -2.41 -14.88 6.24
N LYS A 410 -2.87 -16.12 6.34
CA LYS A 410 -3.93 -16.69 5.48
C LYS A 410 -5.19 -16.93 6.29
N THR A 411 -6.35 -16.77 5.67
CA THR A 411 -7.65 -17.11 6.26
C THR A 411 -8.32 -18.22 5.45
N LEU A 412 -8.75 -19.28 6.14
CA LEU A 412 -9.49 -20.41 5.58
C LEU A 412 -10.94 -20.35 6.08
N GLN A 413 -11.90 -20.39 5.17
CA GLN A 413 -13.33 -20.45 5.46
C GLN A 413 -13.98 -21.64 4.75
N ILE A 414 -14.96 -22.24 5.40
CA ILE A 414 -15.86 -23.24 4.81
C ILE A 414 -17.32 -22.82 4.98
N ALA A 415 -18.14 -23.08 3.97
CA ALA A 415 -19.59 -22.98 4.03
C ALA A 415 -20.21 -24.27 3.50
N LEU A 416 -21.12 -24.86 4.27
CA LEU A 416 -21.81 -26.09 3.84
C LEU A 416 -22.75 -25.74 2.69
N LYS A 417 -22.63 -26.46 1.57
CA LYS A 417 -23.49 -26.27 0.40
C LYS A 417 -24.93 -26.69 0.70
N ASP A 418 -25.88 -26.04 0.04
CA ASP A 418 -27.29 -26.40 0.14
C ASP A 418 -27.50 -27.89 -0.16
N GLU A 419 -28.36 -28.53 0.64
CA GLU A 419 -28.72 -29.95 0.53
C GLU A 419 -27.56 -30.96 0.75
N LYS A 420 -26.35 -30.48 1.09
CA LYS A 420 -25.22 -31.34 1.46
C LYS A 420 -25.17 -31.55 2.96
N THR A 421 -24.57 -32.67 3.37
CA THR A 421 -24.28 -32.99 4.76
C THR A 421 -22.78 -33.06 4.96
N CYS A 422 -22.31 -32.62 6.13
CA CYS A 422 -20.90 -32.76 6.49
C CYS A 422 -20.46 -34.23 6.38
N PRO A 423 -19.36 -34.54 5.66
CA PRO A 423 -18.84 -35.89 5.62
C PRO A 423 -18.47 -36.39 7.02
N THR A 424 -18.63 -37.69 7.26
CA THR A 424 -18.33 -38.34 8.55
C THR A 424 -16.90 -38.88 8.58
N ASN A 425 -16.29 -38.97 9.77
CA ASN A 425 -14.94 -39.51 9.96
C ASN A 425 -13.84 -38.77 9.19
N VAL A 426 -14.06 -37.47 8.92
CA VAL A 426 -13.06 -36.59 8.30
C VAL A 426 -12.72 -35.44 9.23
N SER A 427 -11.50 -34.92 9.13
CA SER A 427 -11.10 -33.64 9.72
C SER A 427 -10.53 -32.75 8.61
N PHE A 428 -10.72 -31.43 8.70
CA PHE A 428 -10.22 -30.46 7.71
C PHE A 428 -9.98 -29.10 8.36
N GLY A 429 -8.86 -28.46 8.05
CA GLY A 429 -8.48 -27.18 8.66
C GLY A 429 -7.01 -26.83 8.45
N ILE A 430 -6.50 -25.91 9.27
CA ILE A 430 -5.09 -25.50 9.24
C ILE A 430 -4.30 -26.31 10.27
N VAL A 431 -3.20 -26.93 9.83
CA VAL A 431 -2.26 -27.71 10.66
C VAL A 431 -0.93 -26.99 10.69
N TYR A 432 -0.26 -26.97 11.84
CA TYR A 432 1.04 -26.32 11.99
C TYR A 432 1.96 -27.07 12.96
N VAL A 433 3.26 -26.87 12.83
CA VAL A 433 4.29 -27.60 13.60
C VAL A 433 5.10 -26.63 14.45
N HIS A 434 5.00 -26.76 15.77
CA HIS A 434 5.77 -26.00 16.76
C HIS A 434 6.28 -26.93 17.87
N GLY A 435 7.36 -27.67 17.59
CA GLY A 435 7.85 -28.77 18.43
C GLY A 435 6.97 -30.03 18.37
N ASN A 436 5.64 -29.85 18.41
CA ASN A 436 4.61 -30.86 18.16
C ASN A 436 3.64 -30.39 17.05
N THR A 437 2.90 -31.31 16.45
CA THR A 437 1.85 -31.00 15.48
C THR A 437 0.57 -30.50 16.17
N MET A 438 0.10 -29.33 15.76
CA MET A 438 -1.13 -28.70 16.22
C MET A 438 -2.09 -28.49 15.05
N ALA A 439 -3.39 -28.38 15.32
CA ALA A 439 -4.38 -28.22 14.27
C ALA A 439 -5.59 -27.40 14.73
N ASN A 440 -5.97 -26.44 13.89
CA ASN A 440 -7.20 -25.69 13.97
C ASN A 440 -8.20 -26.32 12.99
N TRP A 441 -8.89 -27.36 13.46
CA TRP A 441 -9.88 -28.10 12.67
C TRP A 441 -11.20 -27.32 12.55
N LEU A 442 -11.59 -27.02 11.33
CA LEU A 442 -12.92 -26.52 10.97
C LEU A 442 -13.93 -27.67 10.93
N ILE A 443 -13.52 -28.80 10.37
CA ILE A 443 -14.27 -30.06 10.36
C ILE A 443 -13.55 -31.05 11.27
N THR A 444 -14.30 -31.79 12.08
CA THR A 444 -13.83 -32.90 12.91
C THR A 444 -14.65 -34.15 12.65
N SER A 445 -14.27 -35.29 13.21
CA SER A 445 -15.05 -36.53 13.11
C SER A 445 -16.50 -36.41 13.62
N ASN A 446 -16.79 -35.38 14.43
CA ASN A 446 -18.11 -35.09 14.98
C ASN A 446 -18.91 -34.07 14.13
N GLY A 447 -18.37 -33.63 12.99
CA GLY A 447 -18.95 -32.61 12.12
C GLY A 447 -18.22 -31.27 12.17
N VAL A 448 -18.89 -30.22 11.69
CA VAL A 448 -18.37 -28.85 11.65
C VAL A 448 -18.23 -28.32 13.06
N ARG A 449 -17.00 -27.89 13.42
CA ARG A 449 -16.66 -27.27 14.70
C ARG A 449 -16.69 -25.75 14.61
N GLU A 450 -16.06 -25.23 13.57
CA GLU A 450 -15.94 -23.79 13.26
C GLU A 450 -16.01 -23.64 11.73
N THR A 451 -16.33 -22.45 11.25
CA THR A 451 -16.44 -22.17 9.80
C THR A 451 -15.31 -21.31 9.26
N ILE A 452 -14.47 -20.74 10.13
CA ILE A 452 -13.36 -19.87 9.75
C ILE A 452 -12.18 -20.04 10.71
N THR A 453 -10.96 -20.04 10.17
CA THR A 453 -9.72 -20.03 10.95
C THR A 453 -8.62 -19.29 10.18
N ASN A 454 -7.52 -18.92 10.83
CA ASN A 454 -6.43 -18.20 10.19
C ASN A 454 -5.05 -18.63 10.73
N SER A 455 -3.99 -18.27 9.99
CA SER A 455 -2.60 -18.57 10.33
C SER A 455 -1.82 -17.41 10.95
N ARG A 456 -2.51 -16.39 11.51
CA ARG A 456 -1.88 -15.16 12.06
C ARG A 456 -0.87 -15.48 13.17
N ASP A 457 -1.29 -16.30 14.13
CA ASP A 457 -0.54 -16.54 15.37
C ASP A 457 0.44 -17.73 15.25
N MET A 458 0.67 -18.23 14.03
CA MET A 458 1.50 -19.41 13.75
C MET A 458 2.96 -19.06 13.39
N THR A 459 3.43 -17.86 13.78
CA THR A 459 4.72 -17.28 13.35
C THR A 459 5.95 -18.11 13.72
N ASP A 460 5.88 -18.88 14.81
CA ASP A 460 7.00 -19.70 15.30
C ASP A 460 6.94 -21.14 14.78
N SER A 461 6.10 -21.40 13.77
CA SER A 461 5.92 -22.74 13.21
C SER A 461 6.97 -23.03 12.13
N THR A 462 7.49 -24.25 12.11
CA THR A 462 8.41 -24.69 11.04
C THR A 462 7.66 -25.05 9.76
N GLN A 463 6.35 -25.29 9.86
CA GLN A 463 5.49 -25.67 8.75
C GLN A 463 4.04 -25.29 9.09
N ILE A 464 3.30 -24.75 8.13
CA ILE A 464 1.86 -24.47 8.20
C ILE A 464 1.22 -25.04 6.94
N MET A 465 0.08 -25.72 7.06
CA MET A 465 -0.58 -26.41 5.96
C MET A 465 -2.10 -26.28 6.06
N VAL A 466 -2.77 -26.27 4.91
CA VAL A 466 -4.20 -26.62 4.84
C VAL A 466 -4.29 -28.12 4.59
N ALA A 467 -4.92 -28.84 5.52
CA ALA A 467 -4.86 -30.29 5.55
C ALA A 467 -6.22 -30.95 5.85
N CYS A 468 -6.36 -32.23 5.46
CA CYS A 468 -7.47 -33.09 5.87
C CYS A 468 -6.99 -34.38 6.53
N TYR A 469 -7.86 -35.12 7.21
CA TYR A 469 -7.60 -36.46 7.72
C TYR A 469 -8.84 -37.34 7.59
N PRO A 470 -8.76 -38.58 7.07
CA PRO A 470 -7.59 -39.20 6.46
C PRO A 470 -7.23 -38.53 5.12
N GLY A 471 -5.94 -38.29 4.89
CA GLY A 471 -5.37 -37.55 3.77
C GLY A 471 -5.31 -38.44 2.55
N ASN A 472 -6.36 -38.38 1.74
CA ASN A 472 -6.42 -39.04 0.45
C ASN A 472 -7.36 -38.25 -0.47
N LYS A 473 -7.27 -38.52 -1.78
CA LYS A 473 -8.06 -37.83 -2.81
C LYS A 473 -9.57 -37.98 -2.58
N GLU A 474 -10.06 -39.14 -2.15
CA GLU A 474 -11.49 -39.39 -1.92
C GLU A 474 -12.04 -38.55 -0.76
N THR A 475 -11.29 -38.45 0.34
CA THR A 475 -11.64 -37.59 1.49
C THR A 475 -11.70 -36.13 1.08
N MET A 476 -10.66 -35.63 0.38
CA MET A 476 -10.62 -34.25 -0.08
C MET A 476 -11.77 -33.94 -1.03
N GLN A 477 -12.07 -34.85 -1.97
CA GLN A 477 -13.19 -34.68 -2.90
C GLN A 477 -14.53 -34.67 -2.15
N SER A 478 -14.73 -35.56 -1.17
CA SER A 478 -15.93 -35.59 -0.35
C SER A 478 -16.14 -34.27 0.43
N ILE A 479 -15.06 -33.68 0.95
CA ILE A 479 -15.11 -32.37 1.61
C ILE A 479 -15.42 -31.26 0.61
N ALA A 480 -14.74 -31.23 -0.54
CA ALA A 480 -14.96 -30.24 -1.60
C ALA A 480 -16.36 -30.34 -2.24
N ASP A 481 -16.95 -31.53 -2.30
CA ASP A 481 -18.31 -31.76 -2.78
C ASP A 481 -19.38 -31.25 -1.79
N ALA A 482 -19.06 -31.26 -0.49
CA ALA A 482 -19.96 -30.83 0.58
C ALA A 482 -19.84 -29.35 0.92
N PHE A 483 -18.66 -28.74 0.76
CA PHE A 483 -18.38 -27.37 1.20
C PHE A 483 -17.92 -26.46 0.06
N ASP A 484 -18.30 -25.20 0.13
CA ASP A 484 -17.58 -24.10 -0.50
C ASP A 484 -16.39 -23.75 0.38
N ILE A 485 -15.17 -23.92 -0.15
CA ILE A 485 -13.92 -23.77 0.59
C ILE A 485 -13.13 -22.62 0.00
N MET A 486 -12.81 -21.64 0.83
CA MET A 486 -12.10 -20.44 0.42
C MET A 486 -10.87 -20.25 1.29
N LEU A 487 -9.70 -20.23 0.66
CA LEU A 487 -8.45 -19.81 1.27
C LEU A 487 -8.04 -18.49 0.63
N VAL A 488 -7.83 -17.45 1.42
CA VAL A 488 -7.42 -16.13 0.90
C VAL A 488 -6.20 -15.60 1.62
N ASP A 489 -5.46 -14.75 0.93
CA ASP A 489 -4.38 -13.97 1.52
C ASP A 489 -4.95 -12.82 2.36
N GLY A 490 -4.45 -12.65 3.59
CA GLY A 490 -4.94 -11.69 4.57
C GLY A 490 -5.68 -12.32 5.77
N ILE A 491 -5.84 -11.52 6.82
CA ILE A 491 -6.57 -11.91 8.05
C ILE A 491 -7.97 -11.31 8.04
N TYR A 492 -8.98 -12.16 7.92
CA TYR A 492 -10.38 -11.75 7.86
C TYR A 492 -11.19 -12.29 9.04
N LYS A 493 -12.21 -11.53 9.42
CA LYS A 493 -13.30 -11.98 10.27
C LYS A 493 -14.43 -12.47 9.38
N SER A 494 -15.39 -13.22 9.93
CA SER A 494 -16.49 -13.78 9.13
C SER A 494 -17.34 -12.71 8.42
N ASP A 495 -17.44 -11.51 8.97
CA ASP A 495 -18.20 -10.37 8.45
C ASP A 495 -17.40 -9.51 7.45
N THR A 496 -16.06 -9.62 7.47
CA THR A 496 -15.17 -8.92 6.54
C THR A 496 -14.59 -9.83 5.46
N MET A 497 -14.89 -11.13 5.52
CA MET A 497 -14.47 -12.10 4.53
C MET A 497 -15.04 -11.72 3.16
N PRO A 498 -14.23 -11.79 2.09
CA PRO A 498 -14.76 -11.60 0.75
C PRO A 498 -15.84 -12.64 0.41
N ALA A 499 -16.70 -12.28 -0.54
CA ALA A 499 -17.64 -13.23 -1.11
C ALA A 499 -16.90 -14.44 -1.69
N TYR A 500 -17.50 -15.62 -1.55
CA TYR A 500 -16.94 -16.86 -2.07
C TYR A 500 -16.70 -16.77 -3.58
N ALA A 501 -15.51 -17.20 -4.00
CA ALA A 501 -15.13 -17.42 -5.39
C ALA A 501 -14.47 -18.79 -5.52
N PRO A 502 -14.78 -19.59 -6.56
CA PRO A 502 -14.10 -20.84 -6.81
C PRO A 502 -12.62 -20.61 -7.15
N TYR A 503 -11.78 -21.60 -6.90
CA TYR A 503 -10.40 -21.57 -7.39
C TYR A 503 -10.35 -21.59 -8.91
N HIS A 504 -9.56 -20.72 -9.51
CA HIS A 504 -9.18 -20.78 -10.91
C HIS A 504 -7.75 -20.28 -11.10
N SER A 505 -7.10 -20.79 -12.14
CA SER A 505 -5.80 -20.31 -12.59
C SER A 505 -5.64 -20.58 -14.08
N ASN A 506 -5.17 -19.57 -14.80
CA ASN A 506 -4.90 -19.64 -16.22
C ASN A 506 -3.41 -19.42 -16.47
N VAL A 507 -2.81 -20.29 -17.28
CA VAL A 507 -1.39 -20.22 -17.65
C VAL A 507 -1.30 -19.79 -19.10
N TYR A 508 -0.51 -18.75 -19.35
CA TYR A 508 -0.24 -18.19 -20.67
C TYR A 508 1.25 -18.36 -21.00
N PRO A 509 1.62 -19.45 -21.71
CA PRO A 509 3.01 -19.70 -22.06
C PRO A 509 3.53 -18.64 -23.03
N ILE A 510 4.74 -18.12 -22.77
CA ILE A 510 5.44 -17.29 -23.75
C ILE A 510 5.96 -18.18 -24.88
N PRO A 511 5.68 -17.87 -26.16
CA PRO A 511 6.11 -18.69 -27.28
C PRO A 511 7.62 -18.92 -27.29
N GLU A 512 8.05 -20.15 -27.61
CA GLU A 512 9.47 -20.50 -27.67
C GLU A 512 10.24 -19.64 -28.68
N THR A 513 9.57 -19.20 -29.76
CA THR A 513 10.12 -18.28 -30.76
C THR A 513 10.48 -16.91 -30.17
N ILE A 514 9.72 -16.42 -29.19
CA ILE A 514 10.02 -15.19 -28.46
C ILE A 514 11.16 -15.44 -27.45
N ARG A 515 11.11 -16.55 -26.73
CA ARG A 515 12.13 -16.92 -25.73
C ARG A 515 13.50 -17.18 -26.34
N ALA A 516 13.55 -17.58 -27.61
CA ALA A 516 14.77 -17.77 -28.39
C ALA A 516 15.36 -16.48 -28.96
N LEU A 517 14.70 -15.32 -28.80
CA LEU A 517 15.23 -14.05 -29.29
C LEU A 517 16.55 -13.68 -28.59
N PRO A 518 17.52 -13.07 -29.31
CA PRO A 518 18.85 -12.81 -28.77
C PRO A 518 18.83 -11.95 -27.50
N GLY A 519 19.24 -12.55 -26.38
CA GLY A 519 19.28 -11.88 -25.09
C GLY A 519 17.90 -11.70 -24.43
N TYR A 520 16.90 -12.51 -24.78
CA TYR A 520 15.62 -12.53 -24.08
C TYR A 520 15.83 -12.71 -22.56
N GLY A 521 15.17 -11.86 -21.77
CA GLY A 521 15.32 -11.86 -20.31
C GLY A 521 16.55 -11.12 -19.77
N TRP A 522 17.43 -10.59 -20.63
CA TRP A 522 18.65 -9.91 -20.17
C TRP A 522 18.42 -8.45 -19.76
N SER A 523 19.15 -8.02 -18.73
CA SER A 523 19.35 -6.61 -18.38
C SER A 523 20.83 -6.31 -18.08
N ALA A 524 21.16 -5.03 -18.03
CA ALA A 524 22.46 -4.52 -17.60
C ALA A 524 22.25 -3.14 -16.95
N GLY A 525 22.39 -3.06 -15.62
CA GLY A 525 21.98 -1.87 -14.86
C GLY A 525 20.49 -1.58 -15.08
N THR A 526 20.15 -0.36 -15.52
CA THR A 526 18.78 0.04 -15.83
C THR A 526 18.32 -0.31 -17.24
N ALA A 527 19.24 -0.69 -18.13
CA ALA A 527 18.91 -1.11 -19.49
C ALA A 527 18.41 -2.56 -19.50
N ARG A 528 17.39 -2.85 -20.30
CA ARG A 528 16.81 -4.20 -20.41
C ARG A 528 16.33 -4.50 -21.81
N ASN A 529 16.45 -5.76 -22.21
CA ASN A 529 15.72 -6.28 -23.37
C ASN A 529 14.27 -6.48 -22.97
N TYR A 530 13.32 -6.15 -23.83
CA TYR A 530 11.91 -6.31 -23.51
C TYR A 530 11.08 -6.65 -24.74
N VAL A 531 9.97 -7.34 -24.48
CA VAL A 531 8.91 -7.57 -25.45
C VAL A 531 7.83 -6.55 -25.21
N ASP A 532 7.49 -5.79 -26.25
CA ASP A 532 6.35 -4.90 -26.33
C ASP A 532 5.24 -5.65 -27.10
N TYR A 533 4.31 -6.25 -26.37
CA TYR A 533 3.18 -7.00 -26.93
C TYR A 533 2.13 -6.06 -27.53
N GLU A 534 2.08 -4.80 -27.08
CA GLU A 534 1.13 -3.82 -27.60
C GLU A 534 1.47 -3.44 -29.05
N ASN A 535 2.73 -3.11 -29.30
CA ASN A 535 3.24 -2.72 -30.61
C ASN A 535 3.87 -3.88 -31.38
N LYS A 536 3.84 -5.10 -30.81
CA LYS A 536 4.41 -6.33 -31.36
C LYS A 536 5.87 -6.18 -31.78
N ARG A 537 6.69 -5.67 -30.86
CA ARG A 537 8.13 -5.47 -31.05
C ARG A 537 8.92 -6.16 -29.97
N TYR A 538 10.05 -6.73 -30.35
CA TYR A 538 11.12 -7.05 -29.41
C TYR A 538 12.19 -5.97 -29.50
N VAL A 539 12.53 -5.36 -28.37
CA VAL A 539 13.53 -4.29 -28.30
C VAL A 539 14.72 -4.79 -27.52
N GLN A 540 15.82 -5.03 -28.24
CA GLN A 540 17.10 -5.44 -27.68
C GLN A 540 17.94 -4.20 -27.36
N CYS A 541 18.01 -3.85 -26.08
CA CYS A 541 18.85 -2.79 -25.54
C CYS A 541 20.17 -3.30 -24.96
N VAL A 542 20.31 -4.60 -24.74
CA VAL A 542 21.43 -5.24 -24.04
C VAL A 542 22.01 -6.34 -24.92
N SER A 543 23.34 -6.34 -25.02
CA SER A 543 24.12 -7.37 -25.66
C SER A 543 25.22 -7.85 -24.72
N SER A 544 26.04 -8.80 -25.17
CA SER A 544 27.11 -9.37 -24.37
C SER A 544 28.41 -9.49 -25.14
N VAL A 545 29.51 -9.55 -24.38
CA VAL A 545 30.86 -9.79 -24.90
C VAL A 545 31.63 -10.68 -23.93
N ASP A 546 32.38 -11.64 -24.46
CA ASP A 546 33.33 -12.40 -23.67
C ASP A 546 34.57 -11.53 -23.42
N LEU A 547 34.86 -11.23 -22.16
CA LEU A 547 35.98 -10.39 -21.75
C LEU A 547 37.34 -10.97 -22.19
N GLY A 548 37.45 -12.28 -22.38
CA GLY A 548 38.65 -12.94 -22.90
C GLY A 548 38.93 -12.66 -24.37
N THR A 549 37.97 -12.08 -25.11
CA THR A 549 38.19 -11.66 -26.51
C THR A 549 38.86 -10.29 -26.61
N LEU A 550 38.71 -9.45 -25.58
CA LEU A 550 39.20 -8.08 -25.56
C LEU A 550 40.74 -8.01 -25.50
N ALA A 551 41.29 -6.90 -26.03
CA ALA A 551 42.71 -6.61 -25.97
C ALA A 551 43.03 -5.82 -24.69
N TRP A 552 43.46 -6.53 -23.65
CA TRP A 552 43.76 -5.95 -22.34
C TRP A 552 45.15 -5.33 -22.27
N SER A 553 45.24 -4.22 -21.55
CA SER A 553 46.47 -3.56 -21.13
C SER A 553 46.46 -3.37 -19.61
N TYR A 554 47.62 -3.43 -18.97
CA TYR A 554 47.77 -3.26 -17.52
C TYR A 554 48.35 -1.89 -17.17
N ARG A 555 47.80 -1.23 -16.14
CA ARG A 555 48.32 0.00 -15.53
C ARG A 555 48.80 -0.30 -14.12
N PRO A 556 50.12 -0.50 -13.90
CA PRO A 556 50.66 -0.89 -12.60
C PRO A 556 50.36 0.10 -11.47
N GLU A 557 50.45 1.40 -11.75
CA GLU A 557 50.25 2.47 -10.79
C GLU A 557 48.83 2.48 -10.18
N GLN A 558 47.86 1.92 -10.90
CA GLN A 558 46.47 1.88 -10.49
C GLN A 558 45.95 0.45 -10.27
N GLN A 559 46.79 -0.57 -10.48
CA GLN A 559 46.42 -2.00 -10.42
C GLN A 559 45.17 -2.34 -11.25
N ARG A 560 45.10 -1.75 -12.45
CA ARG A 560 43.93 -1.83 -13.32
C ARG A 560 44.27 -2.40 -14.67
N PHE A 561 43.36 -3.21 -15.17
CA PHE A 561 43.30 -3.65 -16.55
C PHE A 561 42.30 -2.77 -17.30
N TYR A 562 42.62 -2.46 -18.54
CA TYR A 562 41.72 -1.72 -19.43
C TYR A 562 41.80 -2.28 -20.84
N ALA A 563 40.67 -2.22 -21.53
CA ALA A 563 40.56 -2.57 -22.94
C ALA A 563 39.86 -1.41 -23.67
N ILE A 564 40.38 -1.06 -24.84
CA ILE A 564 39.65 -0.22 -25.80
C ILE A 564 38.62 -1.15 -26.46
N ALA A 565 37.36 -0.76 -26.38
CA ALA A 565 36.23 -1.59 -26.75
C ALA A 565 35.41 -0.98 -27.88
N ASP A 566 35.96 -0.10 -28.72
CA ASP A 566 35.23 0.55 -29.83
C ASP A 566 34.56 -0.44 -30.81
N SER A 567 35.01 -1.70 -30.83
CA SER A 567 34.38 -2.77 -31.61
C SER A 567 33.04 -3.25 -31.04
N ILE A 568 32.72 -2.94 -29.78
CA ILE A 568 31.41 -3.20 -29.20
C ILE A 568 30.59 -1.92 -29.27
N THR A 569 29.37 -2.00 -29.79
CA THR A 569 28.49 -0.83 -29.94
C THR A 569 27.80 -0.51 -28.61
N GLY A 570 28.58 -0.26 -27.56
CA GLY A 570 28.09 -0.04 -26.20
C GLY A 570 27.72 1.43 -25.92
N LYS A 571 26.69 1.65 -25.11
CA LYS A 571 26.32 2.97 -24.57
C LYS A 571 26.99 3.20 -23.22
N PHE A 572 28.30 3.41 -23.24
CA PHE A 572 29.03 3.65 -22.01
C PHE A 572 28.83 5.06 -21.48
N SER A 573 28.94 5.20 -20.16
CA SER A 573 28.70 6.49 -19.50
C SER A 573 29.70 7.53 -19.99
N GLU A 574 29.21 8.68 -20.45
CA GLU A 574 30.03 9.86 -20.76
C GLU A 574 30.38 10.66 -19.50
N SER A 575 29.69 10.39 -18.38
CA SER A 575 29.93 11.01 -17.08
C SER A 575 30.67 10.05 -16.15
N PHE A 576 31.79 10.50 -15.60
CA PHE A 576 32.64 9.65 -14.76
C PHE A 576 32.03 9.32 -13.38
N GLY A 577 31.02 10.08 -12.95
CA GLY A 577 30.33 9.87 -11.68
C GLY A 577 29.13 8.91 -11.77
N ILE A 578 28.74 8.49 -12.97
CA ILE A 578 27.58 7.62 -13.19
C ILE A 578 28.03 6.17 -13.31
N VAL A 579 27.30 5.26 -12.65
CA VAL A 579 27.51 3.82 -12.78
C VAL A 579 27.01 3.39 -14.16
N PRO A 580 27.85 2.73 -14.98
CA PRO A 580 27.45 2.32 -16.32
C PRO A 580 26.49 1.13 -16.30
N ASN A 581 25.65 1.04 -17.34
CA ASN A 581 24.72 -0.06 -17.57
C ASN A 581 25.45 -1.29 -18.12
N ILE A 582 26.19 -1.96 -17.23
CA ILE A 582 26.89 -3.22 -17.48
C ILE A 582 26.64 -4.19 -16.33
N VAL A 583 26.80 -5.50 -16.56
CA VAL A 583 26.83 -6.51 -15.49
C VAL A 583 27.79 -7.63 -15.85
N VAL A 584 28.58 -8.09 -14.87
CA VAL A 584 29.51 -9.21 -15.01
C VAL A 584 29.58 -9.95 -13.67
N ALA A 585 29.51 -11.28 -13.69
CA ALA A 585 29.37 -12.09 -12.49
C ALA A 585 30.51 -11.94 -11.46
N LYS A 586 31.72 -11.60 -11.93
CA LYS A 586 32.95 -11.58 -11.12
C LYS A 586 33.27 -10.23 -10.47
N TYR A 587 32.58 -9.15 -10.83
CA TYR A 587 33.02 -7.81 -10.45
C TYR A 587 31.84 -6.91 -10.08
N ASP A 588 31.98 -6.17 -8.98
CA ASP A 588 30.99 -5.14 -8.64
C ASP A 588 31.16 -3.96 -9.59
N ILE A 589 30.04 -3.44 -10.07
CA ILE A 589 30.01 -2.35 -11.03
C ILE A 589 30.04 -1.01 -10.30
N VAL A 590 30.99 -0.16 -10.67
CA VAL A 590 31.17 1.16 -10.06
C VAL A 590 31.32 2.22 -11.15
N CYS A 591 31.12 3.48 -10.77
CA CYS A 591 31.40 4.60 -11.67
C CYS A 591 32.90 4.73 -11.94
N PHE A 592 33.25 5.43 -13.02
CA PHE A 592 34.65 5.53 -13.45
C PHE A 592 35.52 6.31 -12.45
N ASN A 593 34.97 7.31 -11.76
CA ASN A 593 35.66 8.03 -10.69
C ASN A 593 36.05 7.08 -9.56
N ASP A 594 35.15 6.19 -9.15
CA ASP A 594 35.43 5.27 -8.04
C ASP A 594 36.54 4.29 -8.38
N ILE A 595 36.49 3.67 -9.57
CA ILE A 595 37.54 2.71 -9.95
C ILE A 595 38.91 3.38 -10.17
N THR A 596 38.95 4.68 -10.47
CA THR A 596 40.20 5.44 -10.68
C THR A 596 40.78 6.01 -9.39
N THR A 597 39.93 6.33 -8.39
CA THR A 597 40.34 7.04 -7.16
C THR A 597 40.39 6.15 -5.93
N LYS A 598 39.57 5.09 -5.88
CA LYS A 598 39.50 4.16 -4.75
C LYS A 598 40.41 2.95 -4.99
N THR A 599 40.78 2.28 -3.90
CA THR A 599 41.67 1.11 -3.92
C THR A 599 40.95 -0.23 -3.90
N ASP A 600 39.61 -0.21 -3.91
CA ASP A 600 38.78 -1.40 -3.79
C ASP A 600 39.05 -2.39 -4.94
N ASN A 601 39.28 -3.65 -4.58
CA ASN A 601 39.53 -4.71 -5.54
C ASN A 601 38.22 -5.30 -6.08
N MET A 602 38.32 -6.08 -7.16
CA MET A 602 37.18 -6.79 -7.77
C MET A 602 36.09 -5.83 -8.24
N LYS A 603 36.50 -4.76 -8.93
CA LYS A 603 35.60 -3.73 -9.45
C LYS A 603 35.70 -3.64 -10.97
N ALA A 604 34.57 -3.36 -11.62
CA ALA A 604 34.51 -3.11 -13.05
C ALA A 604 33.78 -1.80 -13.34
N SER A 605 34.16 -1.16 -14.45
CA SER A 605 33.49 0.02 -14.96
C SER A 605 33.65 0.07 -16.48
N ALA A 606 32.80 0.84 -17.13
CA ALA A 606 32.86 1.16 -18.53
C ALA A 606 32.54 2.65 -18.73
N VAL A 607 33.33 3.31 -19.56
CA VAL A 607 33.24 4.76 -19.76
C VAL A 607 33.51 5.10 -21.21
N LYS A 608 32.82 6.11 -21.72
CA LYS A 608 33.12 6.72 -23.00
C LYS A 608 33.96 7.97 -22.80
N THR A 609 35.12 8.03 -23.44
CA THR A 609 35.96 9.23 -23.50
C THR A 609 36.19 9.62 -24.96
N ALA A 610 37.42 9.57 -25.45
CA ALA A 610 37.70 9.57 -26.89
C ALA A 610 37.38 8.22 -27.54
N ASN A 611 37.55 7.14 -26.76
CA ASN A 611 37.20 5.76 -27.12
C ASN A 611 36.27 5.19 -26.03
N ASP A 612 35.62 4.09 -26.35
CA ASP A 612 34.87 3.27 -25.41
C ASP A 612 35.84 2.38 -24.61
N TYR A 613 35.83 2.51 -23.28
CA TYR A 613 36.72 1.78 -22.39
C TYR A 613 35.96 0.86 -21.46
N ILE A 614 36.44 -0.38 -21.33
CA ILE A 614 36.13 -1.25 -20.21
C ILE A 614 37.36 -1.29 -19.30
N THR A 615 37.15 -1.17 -18.00
CA THR A 615 38.22 -1.20 -17.01
C THR A 615 37.85 -2.09 -15.83
N ILE A 616 38.83 -2.88 -15.39
CA ILE A 616 38.67 -3.81 -14.29
C ILE A 616 39.84 -3.65 -13.33
N ARG A 617 39.55 -3.52 -12.04
CA ARG A 617 40.53 -3.55 -10.97
C ARG A 617 40.59 -4.96 -10.40
N ASN A 618 41.74 -5.60 -10.55
CA ASN A 618 41.98 -6.93 -10.03
C ASN A 618 43.45 -7.07 -9.60
N THR A 619 43.70 -7.20 -8.30
CA THR A 619 45.05 -7.29 -7.73
C THR A 619 45.64 -8.70 -7.75
N ALA A 620 44.86 -9.73 -8.14
CA ALA A 620 45.37 -11.10 -8.25
C ALA A 620 46.28 -11.29 -9.48
N TYR A 621 46.23 -10.36 -10.44
CA TYR A 621 47.02 -10.40 -11.67
C TYR A 621 47.86 -9.13 -11.81
N THR A 622 49.06 -9.28 -12.36
CA THR A 622 49.97 -8.17 -12.72
C THR A 622 50.40 -8.22 -14.19
N ASP A 623 49.87 -9.18 -14.94
CA ASP A 623 50.16 -9.43 -16.35
C ASP A 623 48.86 -9.48 -17.17
N ALA A 624 48.84 -8.77 -18.29
CA ALA A 624 47.65 -8.62 -19.12
C ALA A 624 47.27 -9.91 -19.86
N ALA A 625 48.24 -10.75 -20.22
CA ALA A 625 47.97 -12.02 -20.90
C ALA A 625 47.35 -13.04 -19.95
N ALA A 626 47.90 -13.17 -18.73
CA ALA A 626 47.33 -13.98 -17.66
C ALA A 626 45.92 -13.51 -17.27
N PHE A 627 45.71 -12.20 -17.13
CA PHE A 627 44.39 -11.63 -16.87
C PHE A 627 43.40 -11.96 -17.99
N LYS A 628 43.80 -11.75 -19.26
CA LYS A 628 42.97 -12.08 -20.43
C LYS A 628 42.57 -13.56 -20.44
N GLN A 629 43.50 -14.46 -20.15
CA GLN A 629 43.22 -15.89 -20.06
C GLN A 629 42.20 -16.20 -18.95
N ALA A 630 42.34 -15.55 -17.78
CA ALA A 630 41.39 -15.70 -16.67
C ALA A 630 39.99 -15.12 -16.99
N MET A 631 39.93 -14.16 -17.91
CA MET A 631 38.69 -13.54 -18.40
C MET A 631 38.01 -14.32 -19.54
N SER A 632 38.64 -15.37 -20.08
CA SER A 632 38.02 -16.22 -21.10
C SER A 632 36.76 -16.89 -20.55
N GLY A 633 35.65 -16.75 -21.27
CA GLY A 633 34.34 -17.24 -20.85
C GLY A 633 33.66 -16.39 -19.78
N VAL A 634 34.27 -15.27 -19.35
CA VAL A 634 33.63 -14.32 -18.43
C VAL A 634 32.83 -13.33 -19.26
N ILE A 635 31.50 -13.46 -19.18
CA ILE A 635 30.59 -12.66 -19.98
C ILE A 635 30.28 -11.33 -19.30
N LEU A 636 30.41 -10.25 -20.05
CA LEU A 636 29.93 -8.91 -19.70
C LEU A 636 28.68 -8.61 -20.51
N HIS A 637 27.55 -8.35 -19.86
CA HIS A 637 26.40 -7.73 -20.51
C HIS A 637 26.55 -6.21 -20.47
N TYR A 638 26.14 -5.54 -21.54
CA TYR A 638 26.24 -4.09 -21.68
C TYR A 638 25.06 -3.50 -22.47
N GLU A 639 24.67 -2.27 -22.14
CA GLU A 639 23.69 -1.51 -22.91
C GLU A 639 24.24 -1.16 -24.30
N LEU A 640 23.43 -1.36 -25.34
CA LEU A 640 23.71 -1.00 -26.72
C LEU A 640 23.55 0.51 -26.95
N ALA A 641 24.45 1.09 -27.73
CA ALA A 641 24.39 2.50 -28.16
C ALA A 641 23.08 2.81 -28.91
N ASN A 642 22.63 1.87 -29.75
CA ASN A 642 21.34 1.93 -30.45
C ASN A 642 20.61 0.60 -30.22
N PRO A 643 19.38 0.62 -29.67
CA PRO A 643 18.58 -0.59 -29.54
C PRO A 643 18.27 -1.22 -30.90
N ILE A 644 18.24 -2.55 -30.94
CA ILE A 644 17.81 -3.31 -32.12
C ILE A 644 16.33 -3.64 -31.95
N ILE A 645 15.50 -3.23 -32.91
CA ILE A 645 14.05 -3.45 -32.88
C ILE A 645 13.72 -4.56 -33.88
N THR A 646 13.10 -5.63 -33.39
CA THR A 646 12.64 -6.76 -34.19
C THR A 646 11.11 -6.77 -34.20
N ASP A 647 10.50 -6.83 -35.39
CA ASP A 647 9.07 -7.06 -35.52
C ASP A 647 8.76 -8.51 -35.14
N ILE A 648 7.81 -8.70 -34.23
CA ILE A 648 7.38 -10.01 -33.76
C ILE A 648 5.91 -10.29 -34.09
N SER A 649 5.31 -9.51 -34.99
CA SER A 649 3.89 -9.61 -35.33
C SER A 649 3.45 -11.00 -35.79
N ASP A 650 4.34 -11.73 -36.46
CA ASP A 650 4.10 -13.10 -36.94
C ASP A 650 4.42 -14.18 -35.89
N LEU A 651 4.98 -13.80 -34.73
CA LEU A 651 5.40 -14.73 -33.68
C LEU A 651 4.35 -14.89 -32.56
N ILE A 652 3.38 -13.98 -32.49
CA ILE A 652 2.33 -13.95 -31.46
C ILE A 652 0.95 -13.69 -32.08
N PRO A 653 -0.12 -14.32 -31.57
CA PRO A 653 -1.50 -13.95 -31.90
C PRO A 653 -1.82 -12.48 -31.61
N ASP A 654 -2.80 -11.91 -32.31
CA ASP A 654 -3.25 -10.52 -32.13
C ASP A 654 -3.75 -10.22 -30.70
N ASP A 655 -4.36 -11.21 -30.07
CA ASP A 655 -4.94 -11.15 -28.73
C ASP A 655 -4.03 -11.73 -27.63
N PHE A 656 -2.77 -12.05 -27.96
CA PHE A 656 -1.85 -12.64 -26.99
C PHE A 656 -1.63 -11.71 -25.79
N LEU A 657 -1.91 -12.22 -24.58
CA LEU A 657 -1.89 -11.49 -23.31
C LEU A 657 -2.76 -10.22 -23.29
N ARG A 658 -3.83 -10.17 -24.10
CA ARG A 658 -4.84 -9.12 -24.09
C ARG A 658 -6.15 -9.63 -23.52
N ASN A 659 -6.87 -8.75 -22.83
CA ASN A 659 -8.21 -9.04 -22.29
C ASN A 659 -8.27 -10.30 -21.41
N ILE A 660 -7.23 -10.55 -20.62
CA ILE A 660 -7.20 -11.61 -19.62
C ILE A 660 -8.23 -11.27 -18.55
N GLU A 661 -9.18 -12.16 -18.30
CA GLU A 661 -10.12 -12.01 -17.18
C GLU A 661 -9.35 -12.12 -15.86
N VAL A 662 -9.55 -11.14 -14.97
CA VAL A 662 -8.87 -11.06 -13.67
C VAL A 662 -9.87 -10.75 -12.56
N GLU A 663 -9.56 -11.22 -11.36
CA GLU A 663 -10.35 -11.00 -10.16
C GLU A 663 -9.60 -10.14 -9.15
N ALA A 664 -10.27 -9.12 -8.59
CA ALA A 664 -9.73 -8.31 -7.51
C ALA A 664 -9.27 -9.15 -6.30
N GLY A 665 -8.02 -8.95 -5.87
CA GLY A 665 -7.39 -9.75 -4.81
C GLY A 665 -6.85 -11.10 -5.28
N GLY A 666 -7.01 -11.44 -6.55
CA GLY A 666 -6.20 -12.46 -7.24
C GLY A 666 -4.78 -11.97 -7.49
N SER A 667 -4.03 -12.72 -8.29
CA SER A 667 -2.64 -12.41 -8.60
C SER A 667 -2.27 -12.70 -10.05
N VAL A 668 -1.22 -12.02 -10.52
CA VAL A 668 -0.56 -12.30 -11.78
C VAL A 668 0.93 -12.53 -11.51
N THR A 669 1.45 -13.65 -11.98
CA THR A 669 2.82 -14.10 -11.74
C THR A 669 3.59 -14.21 -13.06
N PHE A 670 4.78 -13.62 -13.11
CA PHE A 670 5.71 -13.68 -14.23
C PHE A 670 6.77 -14.75 -13.96
N LYS A 671 6.41 -16.01 -14.21
CA LYS A 671 7.32 -17.12 -13.94
C LYS A 671 8.47 -17.16 -14.91
N ASN A 672 9.64 -17.57 -14.42
CA ASN A 672 10.84 -17.71 -15.23
C ASN A 672 11.49 -19.08 -14.98
N SER A 673 12.48 -19.45 -15.80
CA SER A 673 13.17 -20.75 -15.67
C SER A 673 13.92 -20.94 -14.35
N ASN A 674 14.11 -19.86 -13.59
CA ASN A 674 14.81 -19.79 -12.31
C ASN A 674 13.82 -19.52 -11.16
N ASP A 675 12.63 -20.11 -11.25
CA ASP A 675 11.46 -19.84 -10.41
C ASP A 675 11.74 -19.91 -8.89
N ASN A 676 12.71 -20.74 -8.49
CA ASN A 676 13.16 -20.87 -7.11
C ASN A 676 13.65 -19.54 -6.51
N TYR A 677 14.24 -18.66 -7.32
CA TYR A 677 14.75 -17.36 -6.87
C TYR A 677 13.67 -16.28 -6.86
N ARG A 678 12.51 -16.51 -7.49
CA ARG A 678 11.40 -15.54 -7.60
C ARG A 678 11.87 -14.12 -8.00
N ILE A 679 12.76 -14.08 -8.99
CA ILE A 679 13.42 -12.84 -9.44
C ILE A 679 12.36 -11.84 -9.92
N PRO A 680 12.36 -10.58 -9.42
CA PRO A 680 11.42 -9.57 -9.86
C PRO A 680 11.50 -9.29 -11.36
N VAL A 681 10.34 -9.21 -12.02
CA VAL A 681 10.24 -8.97 -13.45
C VAL A 681 9.72 -7.56 -13.68
N PRO A 682 10.43 -6.74 -14.46
CA PRO A 682 9.88 -5.47 -14.89
C PRO A 682 8.82 -5.70 -15.96
N SER A 683 7.62 -5.18 -15.73
CA SER A 683 6.48 -5.36 -16.63
C SER A 683 5.61 -4.11 -16.66
N GLU A 684 4.78 -4.01 -17.69
CA GLU A 684 3.71 -3.03 -17.77
C GLU A 684 2.40 -3.74 -18.08
N GLU A 685 1.42 -3.57 -17.21
CA GLU A 685 0.07 -4.12 -17.35
C GLU A 685 -0.96 -2.98 -17.33
N GLU A 686 -2.03 -3.16 -18.10
CA GLU A 686 -3.16 -2.25 -18.08
C GLU A 686 -4.42 -3.01 -17.66
N TYR A 687 -5.13 -2.46 -16.70
CA TYR A 687 -6.36 -3.03 -16.14
C TYR A 687 -7.56 -2.21 -16.56
N VAL A 688 -8.64 -2.91 -16.93
CA VAL A 688 -9.98 -2.32 -17.02
C VAL A 688 -10.63 -2.45 -15.65
N VAL A 689 -10.84 -1.32 -14.99
CA VAL A 689 -11.33 -1.24 -13.62
C VAL A 689 -12.74 -0.69 -13.59
N LYS A 690 -13.65 -1.40 -12.93
CA LYS A 690 -15.01 -0.96 -12.65
C LYS A 690 -15.03 -0.12 -11.37
N LEU A 691 -15.32 1.17 -11.52
CA LEU A 691 -15.11 2.16 -10.46
C LEU A 691 -16.05 1.98 -9.25
N SER A 692 -17.27 1.46 -9.45
CA SER A 692 -18.23 1.25 -8.34
C SER A 692 -17.67 0.29 -7.26
N GLU A 693 -16.91 -0.71 -7.70
CA GLU A 693 -16.26 -1.69 -6.81
C GLU A 693 -15.01 -1.12 -6.13
N VAL A 694 -14.41 -0.07 -6.69
CA VAL A 694 -13.31 0.68 -6.07
C VAL A 694 -13.85 1.65 -5.01
N GLY A 695 -14.88 2.42 -5.35
CA GLY A 695 -15.47 3.45 -4.47
C GLY A 695 -16.20 2.91 -3.24
N GLY A 696 -16.40 1.59 -3.14
CA GLY A 696 -17.12 0.96 -2.03
C GLY A 696 -18.64 1.19 -2.07
N THR A 697 -19.18 1.49 -3.25
CA THR A 697 -20.63 1.58 -3.47
C THR A 697 -21.11 0.24 -4.01
N THR A 698 -21.42 -0.68 -3.09
CA THR A 698 -22.26 -1.86 -3.38
C THR A 698 -23.72 -1.54 -3.16
#